data_AF-A0A935Z7E1-F1
#
_entry.id   AF-A0A935Z7E1-F1
#
_cell.length_a   1.000
_cell.length_b   1.000
_cell.length_c   1.000
_cell.angle_alpha   90.00
_cell.angle_beta   90.00
_cell.angle_gamma   90.00
#
_symmetry.space_group_name_H-M   'P 1'
#
loop_
_entity.id
_entity.type
_entity.pdbx_description
1 polymer ?
#
loop_
_entity_poly.entity_id
_entity_poly.type
_entity_poly.pdbx_seq_one_letter_code
_entity_poly.pdbx_strand_id
1 'polypeptide(L)'
;MRPARSLAFALTLTFALTFARNGAAELDPSKAASQAEAARNEPAMEFCRKPRAPLGERALELCTIAEETPTCEGFRAACAAALTKKPDDAPSEAWARIVRALGVVAHVLVYVVVAAAVALLLVPIVRALRKRKRDLAVDEERAAIPSPEPRPDAPRDPTTIDDAEAALARADTLARDGDLRRATNLYLLASLSALDRRGAIHVTKSRTNGEYVRACAEESSRASLRAITREADRQAFGAEPPAGAEVDRIAKLARAIVRAMPAGLLLLASLLGAGCSPRPRTFDDPAGTELLSEVMKRQGSPITPLGSSLAKLAPVTDDAPSPIVLVDLERTALEPEAEAALVAFTESGGVLVLFGQENHKLSETFGFQTSLGIDRAIDVSLTPLSVDVDDDDEDAAPLDARLARAYAAETRHFPGKVARPRIVRMSGARSLATIHGEPYAAAKTYGKGTVVVVGTDDLLSNVVLARPENAAAIVALLAELSAVPALPGEANERRSALARPIRIARPEDGASPPSNPFSALARAGLARGMWHALVASLVLFLAYGIRSARPRPEPAPSRRAFTEHVEAVGAFYARAPKPPHALAAFSRYCEEKLRPALPRGSHDVPAFLAARTGRTVESCREVWERALSARSEDSPKGDELRVLRDLRALVVAAIAHDDPETRKMRPS
;
A
#
# COMPACT_ATOMS: atom_id res chain seq x y z
N MET A 1 -59.73 -11.04 -6.01
CA MET A 1 -58.43 -11.20 -5.31
C MET A 1 -57.40 -10.28 -5.95
N ARG A 2 -56.67 -9.55 -5.10
CA ARG A 2 -55.49 -8.67 -5.31
C ARG A 2 -55.71 -7.25 -5.90
N PRO A 3 -55.55 -6.24 -5.03
CA PRO A 3 -54.81 -5.02 -5.33
C PRO A 3 -53.61 -4.89 -4.38
N ALA A 4 -52.39 -4.86 -4.89
CA ALA A 4 -51.20 -4.57 -4.09
C ALA A 4 -50.00 -4.19 -4.97
N ARG A 5 -50.10 -3.11 -5.76
CA ARG A 5 -48.92 -2.51 -6.42
C ARG A 5 -48.88 -0.98 -6.48
N SER A 6 -49.93 -0.27 -6.05
CA SER A 6 -49.96 1.20 -6.17
C SER A 6 -49.54 1.98 -4.92
N LEU A 7 -49.25 1.32 -3.79
CA LEU A 7 -48.90 2.02 -2.53
C LEU A 7 -47.40 2.31 -2.35
N ALA A 8 -46.52 1.64 -3.10
CA ALA A 8 -45.08 1.79 -2.93
C ALA A 8 -44.48 3.01 -3.66
N PHE A 9 -45.19 3.57 -4.65
CA PHE A 9 -44.73 4.74 -5.40
C PHE A 9 -45.12 6.08 -4.75
N ALA A 10 -46.14 6.08 -3.88
CA ALA A 10 -46.58 7.29 -3.17
C ALA A 10 -45.69 7.60 -1.95
N LEU A 11 -45.09 6.58 -1.31
CA LEU A 11 -44.26 6.74 -0.11
C LEU A 11 -42.82 7.18 -0.40
N THR A 12 -42.29 6.90 -1.60
CA THR A 12 -40.97 7.39 -2.03
C THR A 12 -41.01 8.83 -2.53
N LEU A 13 -42.16 9.32 -3.01
CA LEU A 13 -42.31 10.72 -3.41
C LEU A 13 -42.55 11.67 -2.22
N THR A 14 -43.12 11.18 -1.11
CA THR A 14 -43.30 11.99 0.10
C THR A 14 -42.02 12.13 0.92
N PHE A 15 -41.09 11.16 0.87
CA PHE A 15 -39.80 11.27 1.55
C PHE A 15 -38.79 12.20 0.82
N ALA A 16 -38.99 12.42 -0.48
CA ALA A 16 -38.17 13.33 -1.28
C ALA A 16 -38.61 14.82 -1.18
N LEU A 17 -39.80 15.10 -0.62
CA LEU A 17 -40.33 16.46 -0.45
C LEU A 17 -40.25 16.97 1.01
N THR A 18 -39.70 16.17 1.93
CA THR A 18 -39.37 16.57 3.31
C THR A 18 -37.87 16.76 3.56
N PHE A 19 -37.06 16.94 2.52
CA PHE A 19 -35.88 17.80 2.66
C PHE A 19 -36.40 19.22 2.66
N ALA A 20 -36.82 19.64 3.85
CA ALA A 20 -37.14 21.02 4.16
C ALA A 20 -36.06 21.90 3.53
N ARG A 21 -36.52 22.93 2.81
CA ARG A 21 -35.80 24.19 2.66
C ARG A 21 -35.34 24.59 4.07
N ASN A 22 -34.14 24.17 4.46
CA ASN A 22 -33.38 24.88 5.48
C ASN A 22 -32.92 26.15 4.77
N GLY A 23 -33.84 27.13 4.65
CA GLY A 23 -33.42 28.51 4.57
C GLY A 23 -32.54 28.70 5.78
N ALA A 24 -31.25 28.96 5.56
CA ALA A 24 -30.32 29.16 6.63
C ALA A 24 -30.89 30.27 7.53
N ALA A 25 -31.10 29.93 8.80
CA ALA A 25 -31.68 30.85 9.74
C ALA A 25 -30.71 32.02 9.94
N GLU A 26 -31.25 33.23 10.02
CA GLU A 26 -30.51 34.41 10.41
C GLU A 26 -29.87 34.15 11.79
N LEU A 27 -28.57 34.41 11.89
CA LEU A 27 -27.82 34.22 13.13
C LEU A 27 -28.38 35.13 14.21
N ASP A 28 -28.73 34.57 15.37
CA ASP A 28 -29.35 35.32 16.48
C ASP A 28 -28.41 35.33 17.70
N PRO A 29 -27.63 36.42 17.88
CA PRO A 29 -26.70 36.56 19.00
C PRO A 29 -27.38 36.47 20.37
N SER A 30 -28.66 36.88 20.47
CA SER A 30 -29.39 36.86 21.73
C SER A 30 -29.68 35.45 22.23
N LYS A 31 -29.81 34.48 21.31
CA LYS A 31 -30.01 33.06 21.64
C LYS A 31 -28.70 32.31 21.88
N ALA A 32 -27.57 32.80 21.34
CA ALA A 32 -26.29 32.12 21.36
C ALA A 32 -25.82 31.73 22.77
N ALA A 33 -26.01 32.62 23.74
CA ALA A 33 -25.72 32.39 25.15
C ALA A 33 -26.41 31.13 25.70
N SER A 34 -27.73 31.05 25.54
CA SER A 34 -28.53 29.90 26.01
C SER A 34 -28.20 28.61 25.26
N GLN A 35 -27.84 28.71 23.98
CA GLN A 35 -27.48 27.56 23.15
C GLN A 35 -26.10 27.01 23.50
N ALA A 36 -25.13 27.88 23.80
CA ALA A 36 -23.81 27.49 24.27
C ALA A 36 -23.88 26.79 25.63
N GLU A 37 -24.72 27.30 26.54
CA GLU A 37 -24.99 26.62 27.81
C GLU A 37 -25.61 25.23 27.60
N ALA A 38 -26.63 25.13 26.74
CA ALA A 38 -27.26 23.85 26.43
C ALA A 38 -26.28 22.84 25.81
N ALA A 39 -25.43 23.29 24.87
CA ALA A 39 -24.43 22.46 24.22
C ALA A 39 -23.31 22.03 25.18
N ARG A 40 -22.78 22.94 26.01
CA ARG A 40 -21.78 22.64 27.05
C ARG A 40 -22.25 21.56 28.02
N ASN A 41 -23.55 21.54 28.33
CA ASN A 41 -24.12 20.60 29.29
C ASN A 41 -24.38 19.20 28.70
N GLU A 42 -24.15 18.99 27.40
CA GLU A 42 -24.30 17.68 26.77
C GLU A 42 -23.30 16.65 27.33
N PRO A 43 -23.67 15.36 27.44
CA PRO A 43 -22.76 14.32 27.93
C PRO A 43 -21.48 14.17 27.11
N ALA A 44 -21.50 14.51 25.82
CA ALA A 44 -20.34 14.40 24.93
C ALA A 44 -19.29 15.51 25.17
N MET A 45 -19.68 16.62 25.78
CA MET A 45 -18.83 17.79 26.05
C MET A 45 -18.19 17.66 27.44
N GLU A 46 -17.10 16.90 27.52
CA GLU A 46 -16.43 16.59 28.80
C GLU A 46 -15.44 17.67 29.23
N PHE A 47 -14.98 18.57 28.35
CA PHE A 47 -13.91 19.54 28.64
C PHE A 47 -14.14 20.42 29.89
N CYS A 48 -15.40 20.72 30.27
CA CYS A 48 -15.71 21.48 31.50
C CYS A 48 -15.81 20.60 32.77
N ARG A 49 -16.12 19.30 32.64
CA ARG A 49 -16.32 18.38 33.78
C ARG A 49 -15.08 17.54 34.06
N LYS A 50 -14.47 17.02 33.00
CA LYS A 50 -13.34 16.09 33.05
C LYS A 50 -12.43 16.34 31.83
N PRO A 51 -11.72 17.48 31.78
CA PRO A 51 -10.80 17.76 30.69
C PRO A 51 -9.69 16.72 30.62
N ARG A 52 -9.10 16.59 29.43
CA ARG A 52 -7.93 15.74 29.22
C ARG A 52 -6.79 16.16 30.15
N ALA A 53 -6.25 15.19 30.90
CA ALA A 53 -5.11 15.39 31.80
C ALA A 53 -3.89 14.56 31.34
N PRO A 54 -2.66 15.12 31.32
CA PRO A 54 -2.35 16.53 31.60
C PRO A 54 -2.92 17.47 30.53
N LEU A 55 -3.19 18.72 30.92
CA LEU A 55 -3.62 19.76 29.99
C LEU A 55 -2.52 19.99 28.95
N GLY A 56 -2.92 20.17 27.69
CA GLY A 56 -2.02 20.62 26.64
C GLY A 56 -1.57 22.07 26.87
N GLU A 57 -0.46 22.46 26.25
CA GLU A 57 0.13 23.81 26.36
C GLU A 57 -0.89 24.93 26.09
N ARG A 58 -1.70 24.81 25.03
CA ARG A 58 -2.75 25.80 24.71
C ARG A 58 -3.85 25.86 25.77
N ALA A 59 -4.26 24.72 26.31
CA ALA A 59 -5.27 24.70 27.37
C ALA A 59 -4.73 25.34 28.66
N LEU A 60 -3.41 25.30 28.89
CA LEU A 60 -2.76 26.01 30.00
C LEU A 60 -2.76 27.53 29.80
N GLU A 61 -2.58 28.02 28.57
CA GLU A 61 -2.67 29.46 28.28
C GLU A 61 -4.07 30.04 28.58
N LEU A 62 -5.10 29.20 28.50
CA LEU A 62 -6.48 29.58 28.82
C LEU A 62 -6.76 29.57 30.34
N CYS A 63 -5.83 29.14 31.19
CA CYS A 63 -6.06 29.10 32.64
C CYS A 63 -6.30 30.48 33.26
N THR A 64 -5.94 31.58 32.58
CA THR A 64 -6.24 32.95 33.06
C THR A 64 -7.75 33.23 33.15
N ILE A 65 -8.60 32.53 32.37
CA ILE A 65 -10.06 32.69 32.40
C ILE A 65 -10.77 31.63 33.26
N ALA A 66 -10.02 30.72 33.91
CA ALA A 66 -10.60 29.60 34.65
C ALA A 66 -11.51 30.03 35.83
N GLU A 67 -11.13 31.05 36.59
CA GLU A 67 -11.96 31.56 37.70
C GLU A 67 -13.21 32.31 37.20
N GLU A 68 -13.18 32.77 35.96
CA GLU A 68 -14.27 33.51 35.33
C GLU A 68 -15.20 32.61 34.51
N THR A 69 -14.99 31.30 34.58
CA THR A 69 -15.81 30.25 33.99
C THR A 69 -16.32 29.33 35.09
N PRO A 70 -17.15 29.83 36.04
CA PRO A 70 -17.53 29.09 37.25
C PRO A 70 -18.29 27.79 36.95
N THR A 71 -18.91 27.69 35.77
CA THR A 71 -19.62 26.50 35.30
C THR A 71 -18.71 25.38 34.78
N CYS A 72 -17.38 25.59 34.76
CA CYS A 72 -16.38 24.64 34.26
C CYS A 72 -15.42 24.20 35.38
N GLU A 73 -15.99 23.57 36.42
CA GLU A 73 -15.26 23.13 37.61
C GLU A 73 -14.09 22.19 37.32
N GLY A 74 -14.24 21.27 36.37
CA GLY A 74 -13.19 20.32 35.97
C GLY A 74 -12.01 21.01 35.32
N PHE A 75 -12.25 22.02 34.48
CA PHE A 75 -11.19 22.84 33.88
C PHE A 75 -10.46 23.66 34.95
N ARG A 76 -11.19 24.32 35.85
CA ARG A 76 -10.59 25.07 36.95
C ARG A 76 -9.74 24.19 37.85
N ALA A 77 -10.22 22.99 38.20
CA ALA A 77 -9.45 22.01 38.97
C ALA A 77 -8.19 21.56 38.23
N ALA A 78 -8.27 21.32 36.91
CA ALA A 78 -7.12 20.96 36.09
C ALA A 78 -6.08 22.09 35.99
N CYS A 79 -6.51 23.35 35.86
CA CYS A 79 -5.63 24.53 35.91
C CYS A 79 -4.97 24.70 37.28
N ALA A 80 -5.72 24.56 38.37
CA ALA A 80 -5.15 24.60 39.72
C ALA A 80 -4.14 23.47 39.97
N ALA A 81 -4.44 22.26 39.48
CA ALA A 81 -3.51 21.13 39.53
C ALA A 81 -2.24 21.39 38.71
N ALA A 82 -2.35 22.05 37.55
CA ALA A 82 -1.19 22.43 36.74
C ALA A 82 -0.31 23.49 37.41
N LEU A 83 -0.91 24.49 38.07
CA LEU A 83 -0.19 25.56 38.78
C LEU A 83 0.47 25.09 40.09
N THR A 84 -0.14 24.12 40.77
CA THR A 84 0.42 23.52 42.00
C THR A 84 1.51 22.50 41.73
N LYS A 85 1.66 22.06 40.47
CA LYS A 85 2.73 21.16 40.07
C LYS A 85 4.05 21.94 40.09
N LYS A 86 4.76 21.81 41.20
CA LYS A 86 6.12 22.36 41.41
C LYS A 86 7.01 21.94 40.22
N PRO A 87 7.90 22.82 39.72
CA PRO A 87 8.84 22.46 38.65
C PRO A 87 9.78 21.29 39.01
N ASP A 88 9.72 20.78 40.24
CA ASP A 88 10.40 19.58 40.73
C ASP A 88 9.89 18.26 40.09
N ASP A 89 8.72 18.28 39.42
CA ASP A 89 8.20 17.16 38.61
C ASP A 89 8.57 17.25 37.12
N ALA A 90 9.29 18.29 36.70
CA ALA A 90 10.09 18.17 35.49
C ALA A 90 11.00 16.95 35.71
N PRO A 91 11.15 16.03 34.74
CA PRO A 91 12.10 14.93 34.89
C PRO A 91 13.41 15.56 35.34
N SER A 92 13.85 15.21 36.55
CA SER A 92 15.04 15.81 37.17
C SER A 92 16.15 15.93 36.13
N GLU A 93 17.07 16.88 36.22
CA GLU A 93 18.18 16.93 35.27
C GLU A 93 18.86 15.55 35.10
N ALA A 94 18.82 14.71 36.13
CA ALA A 94 19.21 13.31 36.06
C ALA A 94 18.29 12.47 35.13
N TRP A 95 16.96 12.52 35.24
CA TRP A 95 16.03 11.89 34.29
C TRP A 95 16.13 12.45 32.87
N ALA A 96 16.24 13.77 32.70
CA ALA A 96 16.46 14.37 31.37
C ALA A 96 17.83 13.97 30.78
N ARG A 97 18.86 13.79 31.62
CA ARG A 97 20.15 13.19 31.22
C ARG A 97 19.99 11.70 30.90
N ILE A 98 19.19 10.95 31.66
CA ILE A 98 18.93 9.53 31.40
C ILE A 98 18.16 9.37 30.09
N VAL A 99 17.14 10.17 29.80
CA VAL A 99 16.37 10.11 28.54
C VAL A 99 17.24 10.56 27.35
N ARG A 100 18.09 11.59 27.52
CA ARG A 100 19.07 11.96 26.49
C ARG A 100 20.13 10.88 26.29
N ALA A 101 20.63 10.28 27.36
CA ALA A 101 21.56 9.16 27.32
C ALA A 101 20.90 7.91 26.74
N LEU A 102 19.62 7.63 27.04
CA LEU A 102 18.84 6.57 26.43
C LEU A 102 18.59 6.85 24.96
N GLY A 103 18.40 8.11 24.57
CA GLY A 103 18.28 8.54 23.18
C GLY A 103 19.58 8.29 22.41
N VAL A 104 20.74 8.57 23.03
CA VAL A 104 22.06 8.25 22.50
C VAL A 104 22.30 6.74 22.47
N VAL A 105 21.99 6.03 23.54
CA VAL A 105 22.12 4.56 23.63
C VAL A 105 21.18 3.88 22.63
N ALA A 106 19.96 4.36 22.44
CA ALA A 106 19.03 3.87 21.44
C ALA A 106 19.51 4.18 20.03
N HIS A 107 20.05 5.38 19.77
CA HIS A 107 20.72 5.67 18.49
C HIS A 107 21.91 4.74 18.24
N VAL A 108 22.78 4.55 19.24
CA VAL A 108 23.93 3.64 19.15
C VAL A 108 23.45 2.20 18.97
N LEU A 109 22.43 1.75 19.69
CA LEU A 109 21.85 0.42 19.56
C LEU A 109 21.26 0.21 18.16
N VAL A 110 20.55 1.20 17.63
CA VAL A 110 20.05 1.19 16.24
C VAL A 110 21.22 1.10 15.27
N TYR A 111 22.27 1.91 15.43
CA TYR A 111 23.46 1.82 14.58
C TYR A 111 24.20 0.50 14.72
N VAL A 112 24.26 -0.10 15.92
CA VAL A 112 24.85 -1.42 16.16
C VAL A 112 24.02 -2.51 15.51
N VAL A 113 22.68 -2.46 15.61
CA VAL A 113 21.77 -3.40 14.94
C VAL A 113 21.87 -3.26 13.43
N VAL A 114 21.93 -2.04 12.90
CA VAL A 114 22.15 -1.78 11.47
C VAL A 114 23.52 -2.28 11.03
N ALA A 115 24.58 -1.99 11.79
CA ALA A 115 25.93 -2.46 11.49
C ALA A 115 26.03 -4.00 11.57
N ALA A 116 25.37 -4.63 12.53
CA ALA A 116 25.29 -6.07 12.66
C ALA A 116 24.50 -6.69 11.49
N ALA A 117 23.38 -6.09 11.08
CA ALA A 117 22.62 -6.52 9.91
C ALA A 117 23.43 -6.37 8.61
N VAL A 118 24.13 -5.25 8.44
CA VAL A 118 25.06 -5.00 7.33
C VAL A 118 26.20 -6.01 7.36
N ALA A 119 26.79 -6.31 8.51
CA ALA A 119 27.83 -7.31 8.66
C ALA A 119 27.31 -8.72 8.33
N LEU A 120 26.10 -9.08 8.80
CA LEU A 120 25.44 -10.35 8.50
C LEU A 120 25.21 -10.53 7.00
N LEU A 121 25.00 -9.42 6.27
CA LEU A 121 24.88 -9.37 4.81
C LEU A 121 26.23 -9.38 4.08
N LEU A 122 27.21 -8.58 4.54
CA LEU A 122 28.51 -8.44 3.89
C LEU A 122 29.43 -9.63 4.11
N VAL A 123 29.42 -10.25 5.30
CA VAL A 123 30.25 -11.42 5.61
C VAL A 123 30.03 -12.59 4.63
N PRO A 124 28.80 -13.02 4.30
CA PRO A 124 28.60 -14.07 3.30
C PRO A 124 28.99 -13.62 1.89
N ILE A 125 28.85 -12.33 1.54
CA ILE A 125 29.31 -11.78 0.25
C ILE A 125 30.84 -11.85 0.14
N VAL A 126 31.56 -11.37 1.16
CA VAL A 126 33.03 -11.41 1.19
C VAL A 126 33.54 -12.85 1.23
N ARG A 127 32.89 -13.74 2.00
CA ARG A 127 33.21 -15.18 1.99
C ARG A 127 32.97 -15.81 0.62
N ALA A 128 31.88 -15.44 -0.06
CA ALA A 128 31.59 -15.91 -1.42
C ALA A 128 32.61 -15.37 -2.46
N LEU A 129 33.05 -14.12 -2.34
CA LEU A 129 34.08 -13.53 -3.21
C LEU A 129 35.46 -14.14 -2.97
N ARG A 130 35.84 -14.40 -1.71
CA ARG A 130 37.07 -15.11 -1.38
C ARG A 130 37.04 -16.56 -1.87
N LYS A 131 35.88 -17.22 -1.74
CA LYS A 131 35.68 -18.57 -2.31
C LYS A 131 35.78 -18.54 -3.84
N ARG A 132 35.19 -17.54 -4.51
CA ARG A 132 35.32 -17.34 -5.95
C ARG A 132 36.78 -17.16 -6.40
N LYS A 133 37.61 -16.43 -5.65
CA LYS A 133 39.05 -16.33 -5.95
C LYS A 133 39.78 -17.67 -5.83
N ARG A 134 39.38 -18.52 -4.88
CA ARG A 134 39.93 -19.88 -4.75
C ARG A 134 39.42 -20.82 -5.84
N ASP A 135 38.13 -20.77 -6.14
CA ASP A 135 37.51 -21.62 -7.16
C ASP A 135 38.04 -21.25 -8.57
N LEU A 136 38.24 -19.96 -8.86
CA LEU A 136 38.89 -19.51 -10.10
C LEU A 136 40.32 -20.04 -10.24
N ALA A 137 41.10 -20.06 -9.16
CA ALA A 137 42.45 -20.62 -9.18
C ALA A 137 42.45 -22.13 -9.45
N VAL A 138 41.44 -22.84 -8.96
CA VAL A 138 41.25 -24.29 -9.19
C VAL A 138 40.71 -24.58 -10.59
N ASP A 139 39.86 -23.71 -11.13
CA ASP A 139 39.32 -23.82 -12.49
C ASP A 139 40.39 -23.51 -13.55
N GLU A 140 41.31 -22.59 -13.28
CA GLU A 140 42.50 -22.32 -14.12
C GLU A 140 43.41 -23.55 -14.20
N GLU A 141 43.58 -24.26 -13.08
CA GLU A 141 44.34 -25.52 -12.99
C GLU A 141 43.62 -26.68 -13.72
N ARG A 142 42.29 -26.69 -13.75
CA ARG A 142 41.47 -27.68 -14.48
C ARG A 142 41.36 -27.40 -15.98
N ALA A 143 41.38 -26.14 -16.41
CA ALA A 143 41.33 -25.73 -17.81
C ALA A 143 42.61 -26.12 -18.58
N ALA A 144 43.69 -26.48 -17.88
CA ALA A 144 44.90 -27.05 -18.47
C ALA A 144 44.72 -28.48 -19.00
N ILE A 145 43.58 -29.15 -18.74
CA ILE A 145 43.26 -30.47 -19.29
C ILE A 145 42.42 -30.28 -20.58
N PRO A 146 42.87 -30.73 -21.76
CA PRO A 146 42.13 -30.52 -23.00
C PRO A 146 40.81 -31.29 -22.99
N SER A 147 39.68 -30.58 -23.08
CA SER A 147 38.35 -31.17 -23.28
C SER A 147 37.90 -30.96 -24.73
N PRO A 148 37.16 -31.90 -25.36
CA PRO A 148 36.73 -31.77 -26.76
C PRO A 148 35.75 -30.61 -26.95
N GLU A 149 35.85 -29.92 -28.08
CA GLU A 149 35.04 -28.73 -28.42
C GLU A 149 33.52 -28.96 -28.33
N PRO A 150 32.76 -27.97 -27.81
CA PRO A 150 31.30 -28.04 -27.78
C PRO A 150 30.71 -27.80 -29.18
N ARG A 151 29.76 -28.65 -29.60
CA ARG A 151 28.99 -28.46 -30.84
C ARG A 151 28.03 -27.26 -30.71
N PRO A 152 27.74 -26.52 -31.81
CA PRO A 152 26.85 -25.37 -31.79
C PRO A 152 25.37 -25.78 -31.70
N ASP A 153 24.64 -25.06 -30.85
CA ASP A 153 23.20 -24.83 -30.76
C ASP A 153 22.25 -25.79 -31.50
N ALA A 154 21.64 -26.70 -30.73
CA ALA A 154 20.43 -27.41 -31.14
C ALA A 154 19.18 -26.49 -30.99
N PRO A 155 18.19 -26.54 -31.91
CA PRO A 155 16.97 -25.75 -31.82
C PRO A 155 16.17 -26.02 -30.53
N ARG A 156 15.58 -24.96 -29.94
CA ARG A 156 14.68 -25.07 -28.78
C ARG A 156 13.38 -25.79 -29.14
N ASP A 157 13.03 -26.75 -28.30
CA ASP A 157 11.94 -27.72 -28.44
C ASP A 157 10.60 -27.16 -27.88
N PRO A 158 9.46 -27.25 -28.60
CA PRO A 158 8.15 -26.70 -28.19
C PRO A 158 7.51 -27.31 -26.92
N THR A 159 8.18 -28.23 -26.22
CA THR A 159 7.69 -28.80 -24.93
C THR A 159 8.02 -27.96 -23.69
N THR A 160 8.76 -26.85 -23.82
CA THR A 160 9.02 -25.94 -22.68
C THR A 160 7.84 -25.01 -22.47
N ILE A 161 6.83 -25.47 -21.71
CA ILE A 161 5.80 -24.55 -21.20
C ILE A 161 6.39 -23.81 -19.99
N ASP A 162 6.77 -22.55 -20.23
CA ASP A 162 7.36 -21.66 -19.24
C ASP A 162 6.34 -21.16 -18.20
N ASP A 163 5.04 -21.42 -18.42
CA ASP A 163 3.95 -21.00 -17.55
C ASP A 163 3.08 -22.17 -17.04
N ALA A 164 3.20 -22.45 -15.74
CA ALA A 164 2.57 -23.54 -15.01
C ALA A 164 1.06 -23.31 -14.88
N GLU A 165 0.60 -22.05 -14.84
CA GLU A 165 -0.83 -21.75 -14.85
C GLU A 165 -1.44 -21.99 -16.23
N ALA A 166 -0.73 -21.60 -17.30
CA ALA A 166 -1.15 -21.91 -18.67
C ALA A 166 -1.17 -23.43 -18.94
N ALA A 167 -0.16 -24.17 -18.45
CA ALA A 167 -0.13 -25.63 -18.52
C ALA A 167 -1.32 -26.26 -17.76
N LEU A 168 -1.61 -25.76 -16.56
CA LEU A 168 -2.73 -26.23 -15.74
C LEU A 168 -4.08 -25.96 -16.40
N ALA A 169 -4.28 -24.76 -16.97
CA ALA A 169 -5.51 -24.40 -17.67
C ALA A 169 -5.72 -25.28 -18.91
N ARG A 170 -4.66 -25.55 -19.66
CA ARG A 170 -4.72 -26.44 -20.84
C ARG A 170 -4.96 -27.90 -20.45
N ALA A 171 -4.48 -28.34 -19.28
CA ALA A 171 -4.75 -29.66 -18.74
C ALA A 171 -6.24 -29.81 -18.36
N ASP A 172 -6.82 -28.76 -17.75
CA ASP A 172 -8.25 -28.70 -17.44
C ASP A 172 -9.12 -28.77 -18.71
N THR A 173 -8.71 -28.12 -19.82
CA THR A 173 -9.41 -28.22 -21.11
C THR A 173 -9.36 -29.64 -21.67
N LEU A 174 -8.19 -30.28 -21.71
CA LEU A 174 -8.05 -31.66 -22.20
C LEU A 174 -8.85 -32.67 -21.36
N ALA A 175 -8.95 -32.45 -20.05
CA ALA A 175 -9.76 -33.28 -19.17
C ALA A 175 -11.26 -33.18 -19.51
N ARG A 176 -11.74 -31.97 -19.85
CA ARG A 176 -13.15 -31.74 -20.27
C ARG A 176 -13.45 -32.35 -21.64
N ASP A 177 -12.48 -32.30 -22.55
CA ASP A 177 -12.61 -32.84 -23.90
C ASP A 177 -12.48 -34.38 -23.95
N GLY A 178 -12.30 -35.04 -22.80
CA GLY A 178 -12.20 -36.50 -22.68
C GLY A 178 -10.81 -37.06 -22.99
N ASP A 179 -9.82 -36.23 -23.31
CA ASP A 179 -8.42 -36.65 -23.50
C ASP A 179 -7.68 -36.73 -22.15
N LEU A 180 -8.16 -37.67 -21.34
CA LEU A 180 -7.72 -37.90 -19.95
C LEU A 180 -6.23 -38.25 -19.83
N ARG A 181 -5.66 -38.92 -20.84
CA ARG A 181 -4.25 -39.31 -20.87
C ARG A 181 -3.34 -38.09 -21.06
N ARG A 182 -3.68 -37.21 -22.02
CA ARG A 182 -2.90 -35.98 -22.22
C ARG A 182 -3.10 -35.00 -21.07
N ALA A 183 -4.29 -34.93 -20.49
CA ALA A 183 -4.57 -34.10 -19.32
C ALA A 183 -3.66 -34.46 -18.13
N THR A 184 -3.53 -35.75 -17.80
CA THR A 184 -2.68 -36.22 -16.69
C THR A 184 -1.20 -35.85 -16.87
N ASN A 185 -0.65 -36.05 -18.07
CA ASN A 185 0.73 -35.66 -18.38
C ASN A 185 0.94 -34.15 -18.25
N LEU A 186 -0.06 -33.35 -18.62
CA LEU A 186 0.02 -31.90 -18.56
C LEU A 186 -0.13 -31.36 -17.13
N TYR A 187 -0.92 -32.02 -16.27
CA TYR A 187 -0.94 -31.77 -14.83
C TYR A 187 0.40 -32.06 -14.15
N LEU A 188 1.09 -33.14 -14.57
CA LEU A 188 2.46 -33.42 -14.11
C LEU A 188 3.42 -32.31 -14.54
N LEU A 189 3.40 -31.92 -15.81
CA LEU A 189 4.26 -30.86 -16.33
C LEU A 189 4.03 -29.51 -15.62
N ALA A 190 2.76 -29.14 -15.38
CA ALA A 190 2.40 -27.94 -14.64
C ALA A 190 2.95 -27.96 -13.20
N SER A 191 2.83 -29.11 -12.53
CA SER A 191 3.32 -29.30 -11.16
C SER A 191 4.85 -29.24 -11.09
N LEU A 192 5.54 -29.85 -12.06
CA LEU A 192 7.00 -29.80 -12.15
C LEU A 192 7.50 -28.38 -12.44
N SER A 193 6.87 -27.65 -13.36
CA SER A 193 7.20 -26.25 -13.69
C SER A 193 6.97 -25.30 -12.51
N ALA A 194 5.89 -25.50 -11.73
CA ALA A 194 5.62 -24.71 -10.53
C ALA A 194 6.66 -24.96 -9.42
N LEU A 195 7.07 -26.22 -9.23
CA LEU A 195 8.08 -26.59 -8.22
C LEU A 195 9.49 -26.16 -8.64
N ASP A 196 9.82 -26.21 -9.94
CA ASP A 196 11.09 -25.73 -10.50
C ASP A 196 11.24 -24.21 -10.29
N ARG A 197 10.18 -23.43 -10.58
CA ARG A 197 10.14 -21.99 -10.30
C ARG A 197 10.35 -21.63 -8.83
N ARG A 198 9.85 -22.45 -7.91
CA ARG A 198 10.06 -22.28 -6.47
C ARG A 198 11.42 -22.81 -5.99
N GLY A 199 12.21 -23.41 -6.88
CA GLY A 199 13.48 -24.05 -6.55
C GLY A 199 13.35 -25.32 -5.70
N ALA A 200 12.14 -25.90 -5.64
CA ALA A 200 11.84 -27.10 -4.88
C ALA A 200 12.32 -28.38 -5.59
N ILE A 201 12.40 -28.36 -6.92
CA ILE A 201 13.05 -29.39 -7.75
C ILE A 201 13.86 -28.70 -8.86
N HIS A 202 14.62 -29.49 -9.63
CA HIS A 202 15.17 -29.04 -10.90
C HIS A 202 14.73 -29.97 -12.03
N VAL A 203 14.07 -29.41 -13.05
CA VAL A 203 13.54 -30.16 -14.19
C VAL A 203 14.57 -30.26 -15.31
N THR A 204 15.07 -31.47 -15.55
CA THR A 204 16.02 -31.77 -16.66
C THR A 204 15.58 -33.02 -17.41
N LYS A 205 15.81 -33.07 -18.73
CA LYS A 205 15.39 -34.19 -19.60
C LYS A 205 15.98 -35.56 -19.23
N SER A 206 17.09 -35.58 -18.48
CA SER A 206 17.79 -36.79 -18.06
C SER A 206 17.22 -37.45 -16.80
N ARG A 207 16.24 -36.82 -16.14
CA ARG A 207 15.67 -37.31 -14.88
C ARG A 207 14.38 -38.08 -15.06
N THR A 208 14.18 -39.09 -14.22
CA THR A 208 12.92 -39.82 -14.14
C THR A 208 11.89 -39.14 -13.25
N ASN A 209 10.61 -39.47 -13.46
CA ASN A 209 9.52 -39.03 -12.58
C ASN A 209 9.78 -39.36 -11.10
N GLY A 210 10.36 -40.53 -10.82
CA GLY A 210 10.75 -40.94 -9.46
C GLY A 210 11.93 -40.14 -8.87
N GLU A 211 12.84 -39.64 -9.70
CA GLU A 211 13.93 -38.75 -9.26
C GLU A 211 13.42 -37.37 -8.87
N TYR A 212 12.42 -36.81 -9.58
CA TYR A 212 11.82 -35.53 -9.17
C TYR A 212 11.15 -35.60 -7.80
N VAL A 213 10.47 -36.72 -7.49
CA VAL A 213 9.87 -36.92 -6.15
C VAL A 213 10.94 -37.02 -5.07
N ARG A 214 12.05 -37.72 -5.33
CA ARG A 214 13.17 -37.86 -4.38
C ARG A 214 13.93 -36.55 -4.18
N ALA A 215 14.09 -35.76 -5.23
CA ALA A 215 14.78 -34.48 -5.21
C ALA A 215 13.92 -33.32 -4.69
N CYS A 216 12.62 -33.53 -4.46
CA CYS A 216 11.70 -32.48 -4.02
C CYS A 216 12.00 -32.03 -2.57
N ALA A 217 12.53 -30.82 -2.44
CA ALA A 217 12.84 -30.18 -1.17
C ALA A 217 11.60 -29.71 -0.40
N GLU A 218 10.49 -29.47 -1.10
CA GLU A 218 9.23 -29.00 -0.50
C GLU A 218 8.41 -30.18 0.06
N GLU A 219 8.51 -30.42 1.38
CA GLU A 219 7.85 -31.55 2.06
C GLU A 219 6.33 -31.58 1.86
N SER A 220 5.69 -30.41 1.91
CA SER A 220 4.24 -30.24 1.73
C SER A 220 3.77 -30.69 0.34
N SER A 221 4.59 -30.52 -0.69
CA SER A 221 4.25 -30.86 -2.08
C SER A 221 4.69 -32.27 -2.49
N ARG A 222 5.59 -32.91 -1.74
CA ARG A 222 6.19 -34.21 -2.11
C ARG A 222 5.16 -35.34 -2.22
N ALA A 223 4.21 -35.41 -1.29
CA ALA A 223 3.16 -36.43 -1.30
C ALA A 223 2.24 -36.28 -2.52
N SER A 224 1.83 -35.06 -2.81
CA SER A 224 1.01 -34.71 -3.98
C SER A 224 1.75 -35.01 -5.29
N LEU A 225 3.02 -34.61 -5.41
CA LEU A 225 3.84 -34.91 -6.58
C LEU A 225 4.02 -36.42 -6.80
N ARG A 226 4.19 -37.20 -5.73
CA ARG A 226 4.27 -38.66 -5.80
C ARG A 226 3.00 -39.31 -6.35
N ALA A 227 1.83 -38.80 -5.97
CA ALA A 227 0.57 -39.32 -6.49
C ALA A 227 0.40 -39.00 -7.99
N ILE A 228 0.74 -37.78 -8.41
CA ILE A 228 0.65 -37.34 -9.81
C ILE A 228 1.63 -38.13 -10.70
N THR A 229 2.88 -38.30 -10.26
CA THR A 229 3.89 -39.08 -11.01
C THR A 229 3.52 -40.55 -11.16
N ARG A 230 2.97 -41.18 -10.11
CA ARG A 230 2.51 -42.58 -10.18
C ARG A 230 1.39 -42.78 -11.20
N GLU A 231 0.45 -41.84 -11.27
CA GLU A 231 -0.66 -41.93 -12.21
C GLU A 231 -0.18 -41.68 -13.65
N ALA A 232 0.71 -40.70 -13.85
CA ALA A 232 1.34 -40.49 -15.16
C ALA A 232 2.15 -41.72 -15.63
N ASP A 233 2.94 -42.35 -14.75
CA ASP A 233 3.69 -43.57 -15.07
C ASP A 233 2.74 -44.74 -15.39
N ARG A 234 1.65 -44.90 -14.60
CA ARG A 234 0.63 -45.92 -14.85
C ARG A 234 -0.01 -45.74 -16.23
N GLN A 235 -0.30 -44.52 -16.65
CA GLN A 235 -0.92 -44.26 -17.95
C GLN A 235 0.05 -44.35 -19.13
N ALA A 236 1.32 -43.98 -18.93
CA ALA A 236 2.35 -44.06 -19.97
C ALA A 236 2.71 -45.52 -20.30
N PHE A 237 2.68 -46.40 -19.29
CA PHE A 237 3.20 -47.75 -19.42
C PHE A 237 2.19 -48.88 -19.17
N GLY A 238 1.01 -48.57 -18.62
CA GLY A 238 -0.07 -49.54 -18.38
C GLY A 238 -0.98 -49.76 -19.59
N ALA A 239 -1.78 -50.81 -19.54
CA ALA A 239 -2.75 -51.15 -20.59
C ALA A 239 -4.16 -50.58 -20.34
N GLU A 240 -4.45 -50.11 -19.13
CA GLU A 240 -5.79 -49.64 -18.74
C GLU A 240 -6.02 -48.17 -19.12
N PRO A 241 -7.21 -47.82 -19.65
CA PRO A 241 -7.58 -46.44 -19.90
C PRO A 241 -7.80 -45.68 -18.58
N PRO A 242 -7.47 -44.38 -18.53
CA PRO A 242 -7.63 -43.57 -17.32
C PRO A 242 -9.11 -43.42 -16.94
N ALA A 243 -9.42 -43.61 -15.65
CA ALA A 243 -10.75 -43.35 -15.11
C ALA A 243 -10.92 -41.85 -14.80
N GLY A 244 -12.04 -41.24 -15.18
CA GLY A 244 -12.28 -39.79 -14.98
C GLY A 244 -12.14 -39.33 -13.53
N ALA A 245 -12.60 -40.13 -12.57
CA ALA A 245 -12.50 -39.83 -11.14
C ALA A 245 -11.05 -39.72 -10.62
N GLU A 246 -10.11 -40.43 -11.26
CA GLU A 246 -8.69 -40.39 -10.88
C GLU A 246 -8.01 -39.14 -11.45
N VAL A 247 -8.38 -38.74 -12.68
CA VAL A 247 -7.90 -37.47 -13.27
C VAL A 247 -8.39 -36.26 -12.48
N ASP A 248 -9.62 -36.27 -11.96
CA ASP A 248 -10.13 -35.21 -11.08
C ASP A 248 -9.34 -35.09 -9.78
N ARG A 249 -8.91 -36.23 -9.22
CA ARG A 249 -8.03 -36.26 -8.05
C ARG A 249 -6.67 -35.65 -8.38
N ILE A 250 -6.08 -36.03 -9.51
CA ILE A 250 -4.80 -35.45 -10.00
C ILE A 250 -4.93 -33.95 -10.23
N ALA A 251 -6.02 -33.47 -10.80
CA ALA A 251 -6.27 -32.05 -11.04
C ALA A 251 -6.29 -31.24 -9.72
N LYS A 252 -6.92 -31.77 -8.66
CA LYS A 252 -6.94 -31.14 -7.34
C LYS A 252 -5.53 -31.04 -6.75
N LEU A 253 -4.74 -32.10 -6.85
CA LEU A 253 -3.35 -32.13 -6.36
C LEU A 253 -2.45 -31.18 -7.13
N ALA A 254 -2.59 -31.13 -8.46
CA ALA A 254 -1.84 -30.20 -9.31
C ALA A 254 -2.17 -28.74 -9.00
N ARG A 255 -3.46 -28.40 -8.82
CA ARG A 255 -3.89 -27.05 -8.41
C ARG A 255 -3.29 -26.64 -7.06
N ALA A 256 -3.26 -27.56 -6.10
CA ALA A 256 -2.66 -27.29 -4.79
C ALA A 256 -1.16 -26.97 -4.91
N ILE A 257 -0.42 -27.69 -5.78
CA ILE A 257 1.00 -27.43 -6.03
C ILE A 257 1.18 -26.10 -6.79
N VAL A 258 0.40 -25.83 -7.84
CA VAL A 258 0.58 -24.64 -8.69
C VAL A 258 0.19 -23.36 -7.96
N ARG A 259 -0.90 -23.38 -7.17
CA ARG A 259 -1.47 -22.21 -6.50
C ARG A 259 -1.09 -22.07 -5.03
N ALA A 260 -0.13 -22.84 -4.53
CA ALA A 260 0.40 -22.65 -3.18
C ALA A 260 1.06 -21.25 -3.07
N MET A 261 0.41 -20.35 -2.34
CA MET A 261 0.98 -19.04 -2.00
C MET A 261 2.10 -19.20 -0.96
N PRO A 262 3.25 -18.53 -1.13
CA PRO A 262 4.29 -18.55 -0.11
C PRO A 262 3.77 -17.89 1.16
N ALA A 263 3.86 -18.59 2.31
CA ALA A 263 3.36 -18.15 3.61
C ALA A 263 3.86 -16.74 4.05
N GLY A 264 4.97 -16.26 3.47
CA GLY A 264 5.50 -14.92 3.71
C GLY A 264 4.60 -13.77 3.25
N LEU A 265 3.74 -13.96 2.24
CA LEU A 265 2.88 -12.89 1.73
C LEU A 265 1.67 -12.63 2.66
N LEU A 266 1.18 -13.67 3.33
CA LEU A 266 0.09 -13.57 4.32
C LEU A 266 0.51 -12.83 5.59
N LEU A 267 1.76 -13.00 6.02
CA LEU A 267 2.30 -12.37 7.23
C LEU A 267 2.46 -10.84 7.07
N LEU A 268 2.81 -10.38 5.86
CA LEU A 268 2.97 -8.96 5.55
C LEU A 268 1.61 -8.23 5.50
N ALA A 269 0.56 -8.90 5.00
CA ALA A 269 -0.80 -8.35 4.97
C ALA A 269 -1.41 -8.19 6.38
N SER A 270 -1.12 -9.12 7.30
CA SER A 270 -1.61 -9.04 8.68
C SER A 270 -0.98 -7.89 9.49
N LEU A 271 0.26 -7.48 9.18
CA LEU A 271 0.93 -6.38 9.87
C LEU A 271 0.43 -5.00 9.45
N LEU A 272 -0.20 -4.87 8.27
CA LEU A 272 -0.73 -3.61 7.75
C LEU A 272 -2.20 -3.36 8.15
N GLY A 273 -2.94 -4.39 8.58
CA GLY A 273 -4.39 -4.30 8.86
C GLY A 273 -4.77 -3.94 10.30
N ALA A 274 -3.85 -3.99 11.27
CA ALA A 274 -4.18 -3.85 12.69
C ALA A 274 -4.27 -2.39 13.20
N GLY A 275 -4.16 -1.38 12.33
CA GLY A 275 -3.98 0.02 12.73
C GLY A 275 -5.24 0.90 12.88
N CYS A 276 -6.43 0.43 12.52
CA CYS A 276 -7.61 1.32 12.48
C CYS A 276 -8.82 0.72 13.20
N SER A 277 -8.92 0.96 14.51
CA SER A 277 -10.20 0.91 15.23
C SER A 277 -10.59 2.34 15.64
N PRO A 278 -11.73 2.88 15.21
CA PRO A 278 -12.16 4.21 15.61
C PRO A 278 -12.56 4.20 17.09
N ARG A 279 -11.80 4.87 17.95
CA ARG A 279 -12.24 5.20 19.32
C ARG A 279 -13.43 6.18 19.25
N PRO A 280 -14.40 6.10 20.18
CA PRO A 280 -15.43 7.13 20.31
C PRO A 280 -14.76 8.49 20.52
N ARG A 281 -15.23 9.52 19.79
CA ARG A 281 -14.73 10.89 19.92
C ARG A 281 -15.24 11.49 21.23
N THR A 282 -14.38 11.60 22.23
CA THR A 282 -14.63 12.39 23.44
C THR A 282 -14.16 13.84 23.19
N PHE A 283 -15.01 14.83 23.45
CA PHE A 283 -14.69 16.25 23.30
C PHE A 283 -14.20 16.81 24.64
N ASP A 284 -13.01 16.38 25.03
CA ASP A 284 -12.40 16.61 26.35
C ASP A 284 -11.31 17.70 26.35
N ASP A 285 -11.03 18.32 25.20
CA ASP A 285 -10.02 19.37 25.06
C ASP A 285 -10.61 20.77 25.30
N PRO A 286 -10.18 21.51 26.35
CA PRO A 286 -10.61 22.88 26.59
C PRO A 286 -10.25 23.87 25.48
N ALA A 287 -9.18 23.60 24.71
CA ALA A 287 -8.74 24.39 23.58
C ALA A 287 -9.32 23.90 22.23
N GLY A 288 -10.25 22.95 22.24
CA GLY A 288 -10.97 22.48 21.05
C GLY A 288 -11.96 23.53 20.50
N THR A 289 -12.61 23.24 19.36
CA THR A 289 -13.56 24.14 18.65
C THR A 289 -14.97 23.56 18.51
N GLU A 290 -15.23 22.47 19.21
CA GLU A 290 -16.45 21.67 19.05
C GLU A 290 -17.68 22.35 19.63
N LEU A 291 -17.52 23.13 20.70
CA LEU A 291 -18.61 23.93 21.25
C LEU A 291 -19.11 24.96 20.24
N LEU A 292 -18.21 25.65 19.52
CA LEU A 292 -18.59 26.59 18.47
C LEU A 292 -19.40 25.90 17.37
N SER A 293 -18.93 24.73 16.94
CA SER A 293 -19.60 23.94 15.90
C SER A 293 -21.02 23.55 16.30
N GLU A 294 -21.24 23.15 17.56
CA GLU A 294 -22.56 22.78 18.06
C GLU A 294 -23.47 24.01 18.29
N VAL A 295 -22.92 25.14 18.77
CA VAL A 295 -23.67 26.41 18.86
C VAL A 295 -24.16 26.85 17.49
N MET A 296 -23.28 26.84 16.49
CA MET A 296 -23.61 27.29 15.14
C MET A 296 -24.59 26.35 14.43
N LYS A 297 -24.49 25.04 14.71
CA LYS A 297 -25.51 24.06 14.29
C LYS A 297 -26.87 24.35 14.90
N ARG A 298 -26.94 24.77 16.16
CA ARG A 298 -28.18 25.19 16.85
C ARG A 298 -28.72 26.54 16.35
N GLN A 299 -27.85 27.41 15.85
CA GLN A 299 -28.22 28.64 15.13
C GLN A 299 -28.75 28.37 13.70
N GLY A 300 -28.72 27.13 13.21
CA GLY A 300 -29.18 26.81 11.86
C GLY A 300 -28.16 27.12 10.76
N SER A 301 -26.92 27.47 11.12
CA SER A 301 -25.81 27.72 10.20
C SER A 301 -24.59 26.90 10.62
N PRO A 302 -24.56 25.58 10.37
CA PRO A 302 -23.50 24.71 10.85
C PRO A 302 -22.14 25.11 10.25
N ILE A 303 -21.13 25.26 11.10
CA ILE A 303 -19.75 25.40 10.64
C ILE A 303 -19.28 24.06 10.10
N THR A 304 -18.84 24.05 8.85
CA THR A 304 -18.31 22.85 8.21
C THR A 304 -16.78 22.89 8.17
N PRO A 305 -16.09 21.77 8.41
CA PRO A 305 -14.66 21.70 8.10
C PRO A 305 -14.42 21.99 6.62
N LEU A 306 -13.31 22.64 6.28
CA LEU A 306 -12.94 22.91 4.90
C LEU A 306 -12.86 21.61 4.07
N GLY A 307 -12.33 20.54 4.67
CA GLY A 307 -12.32 19.18 4.10
C GLY A 307 -11.27 18.96 3.01
N SER A 308 -10.46 19.97 2.71
CA SER A 308 -9.36 19.93 1.76
C SER A 308 -8.33 21.00 2.09
N SER A 309 -7.10 20.84 1.61
CA SER A 309 -6.05 21.85 1.74
C SER A 309 -6.49 23.24 1.27
N LEU A 310 -6.09 24.26 2.03
CA LEU A 310 -6.24 25.68 1.72
C LEU A 310 -5.57 26.07 0.40
N ALA A 311 -4.50 25.39 -0.02
CA ALA A 311 -3.86 25.61 -1.33
C ALA A 311 -4.77 25.24 -2.52
N LYS A 312 -5.87 24.51 -2.28
CA LYS A 312 -6.89 24.19 -3.29
C LYS A 312 -8.14 25.06 -3.18
N LEU A 313 -8.13 26.08 -2.32
CA LEU A 313 -9.25 26.99 -2.19
C LEU A 313 -9.48 27.69 -3.54
N ALA A 314 -10.63 27.41 -4.15
CA ALA A 314 -10.96 27.97 -5.45
C ALA A 314 -11.32 29.46 -5.30
N PRO A 315 -10.95 30.31 -6.28
CA PRO A 315 -11.47 31.67 -6.37
C PRO A 315 -13.00 31.67 -6.39
N VAL A 316 -13.59 32.71 -5.84
CA VAL A 316 -15.03 32.95 -5.88
C VAL A 316 -15.45 33.21 -7.33
N THR A 317 -16.55 32.57 -7.73
CA THR A 317 -17.18 32.72 -9.05
C THR A 317 -18.60 33.23 -8.86
N ASP A 318 -19.16 33.88 -9.89
CA ASP A 318 -20.47 34.53 -9.82
C ASP A 318 -21.65 33.53 -9.64
N ASP A 319 -21.39 32.24 -9.81
CA ASP A 319 -22.41 31.18 -9.83
C ASP A 319 -22.82 30.68 -8.43
N ALA A 320 -22.07 31.00 -7.37
CA ALA A 320 -22.33 30.50 -6.01
C ALA A 320 -22.04 31.53 -4.90
N PRO A 321 -22.77 31.49 -3.76
CA PRO A 321 -22.47 32.36 -2.63
C PRO A 321 -21.09 32.03 -2.04
N SER A 322 -20.26 33.06 -1.94
CA SER A 322 -18.91 33.00 -1.37
C SER A 322 -18.94 32.52 0.09
N PRO A 323 -18.20 31.44 0.46
CA PRO A 323 -18.14 30.99 1.84
C PRO A 323 -17.40 31.98 2.73
N ILE A 324 -17.72 31.99 4.02
CA ILE A 324 -16.88 32.61 5.05
C ILE A 324 -15.84 31.56 5.45
N VAL A 325 -14.55 31.86 5.29
CA VAL A 325 -13.45 30.94 5.64
C VAL A 325 -12.77 31.44 6.91
N LEU A 326 -12.89 30.67 8.00
CA LEU A 326 -12.25 30.92 9.28
C LEU A 326 -10.91 30.17 9.32
N VAL A 327 -9.82 30.89 9.57
CA VAL A 327 -8.47 30.32 9.70
C VAL A 327 -7.90 30.72 11.06
N ASP A 328 -7.61 29.73 11.87
CA ASP A 328 -6.83 29.90 13.09
C ASP A 328 -5.34 29.83 12.74
N LEU A 329 -4.68 30.99 12.73
CA LEU A 329 -3.27 31.13 12.37
C LEU A 329 -2.34 30.50 13.42
N GLU A 330 -2.80 30.34 14.65
CA GLU A 330 -2.00 29.72 15.69
C GLU A 330 -2.06 28.18 15.63
N ARG A 331 -3.12 27.60 15.04
CA ARG A 331 -3.29 26.14 14.88
C ARG A 331 -2.94 25.64 13.49
N THR A 332 -3.10 26.48 12.48
CA THR A 332 -2.99 26.10 11.08
C THR A 332 -1.70 26.67 10.52
N ALA A 333 -0.64 25.86 10.51
CA ALA A 333 0.61 26.23 9.86
C ALA A 333 0.38 26.31 8.35
N LEU A 334 0.53 27.50 7.77
CA LEU A 334 0.30 27.75 6.35
C LEU A 334 1.59 27.53 5.55
N GLU A 335 1.51 26.70 4.52
CA GLU A 335 2.55 26.65 3.48
C GLU A 335 2.36 27.83 2.49
N PRO A 336 3.42 28.25 1.77
CA PRO A 336 3.34 29.40 0.86
C PRO A 336 2.23 29.33 -0.19
N GLU A 337 1.91 28.13 -0.70
CA GLU A 337 0.81 27.93 -1.64
C GLU A 337 -0.56 28.15 -0.98
N ALA A 338 -0.72 27.79 0.30
CA ALA A 338 -1.94 28.05 1.05
C ALA A 338 -2.10 29.56 1.33
N GLU A 339 -1.01 30.26 1.65
CA GLU A 339 -1.01 31.73 1.81
C GLU A 339 -1.45 32.41 0.51
N ALA A 340 -0.86 32.03 -0.62
CA ALA A 340 -1.22 32.58 -1.93
C ALA A 340 -2.68 32.31 -2.31
N ALA A 341 -3.19 31.11 -2.01
CA ALA A 341 -4.59 30.75 -2.28
C ALA A 341 -5.58 31.56 -1.42
N LEU A 342 -5.24 31.86 -0.16
CA LEU A 342 -6.06 32.72 0.71
C LEU A 342 -6.13 34.17 0.18
N VAL A 343 -5.02 34.69 -0.32
CA VAL A 343 -4.98 36.01 -0.97
C VAL A 343 -5.86 36.02 -2.21
N ALA A 344 -5.67 35.07 -3.13
CA ALA A 344 -6.45 34.97 -4.36
C ALA A 344 -7.96 34.77 -4.10
N PHE A 345 -8.31 33.95 -3.10
CA PHE A 345 -9.68 33.78 -2.65
C PHE A 345 -10.30 35.10 -2.20
N THR A 346 -9.59 35.86 -1.37
CA THR A 346 -10.06 37.17 -0.87
C THR A 346 -10.19 38.17 -2.01
N GLU A 347 -9.18 38.29 -2.88
CA GLU A 347 -9.21 39.18 -4.05
C GLU A 347 -10.41 38.94 -4.96
N SER A 348 -10.81 37.68 -5.11
CA SER A 348 -11.93 37.27 -5.97
C SER A 348 -13.32 37.54 -5.39
N GLY A 349 -13.46 37.94 -4.13
CA GLY A 349 -14.76 38.14 -3.46
C GLY A 349 -14.98 37.25 -2.22
N GLY A 350 -13.94 36.57 -1.75
CA GLY A 350 -13.94 35.76 -0.54
C GLY A 350 -14.12 36.58 0.73
N VAL A 351 -14.75 36.00 1.75
CA VAL A 351 -14.69 36.55 3.12
C VAL A 351 -13.76 35.67 3.94
N LEU A 352 -12.61 36.23 4.30
CA LEU A 352 -11.56 35.55 5.05
C LEU A 352 -11.50 36.10 6.47
N VAL A 353 -11.59 35.22 7.48
CA VAL A 353 -11.44 35.59 8.90
C VAL A 353 -10.20 34.91 9.46
N LEU A 354 -9.22 35.71 9.87
CA LEU A 354 -7.96 35.29 10.45
C LEU A 354 -7.99 35.47 11.96
N PHE A 355 -7.82 34.39 12.71
CA PHE A 355 -7.73 34.42 14.17
C PHE A 355 -6.29 34.23 14.62
N GLY A 356 -5.85 35.02 15.58
CA GLY A 356 -4.59 34.80 16.27
C GLY A 356 -3.41 35.59 15.72
N GLN A 357 -2.21 35.06 15.96
CA GLN A 357 -0.97 35.82 15.76
C GLN A 357 -0.64 36.08 14.30
N GLU A 358 0.17 37.10 14.12
CA GLU A 358 0.64 37.57 12.83
C GLU A 358 1.41 36.48 12.05
N ASN A 359 0.91 36.13 10.86
CA ASN A 359 1.70 35.47 9.82
C ASN A 359 2.37 36.56 8.98
N HIS A 360 3.71 36.55 8.93
CA HIS A 360 4.50 37.60 8.25
C HIS A 360 4.05 37.89 6.81
N LYS A 361 3.67 36.88 6.03
CA LYS A 361 3.30 37.08 4.62
C LYS A 361 1.90 37.67 4.50
N LEU A 362 0.93 37.15 5.26
CA LEU A 362 -0.43 37.67 5.24
C LEU A 362 -0.51 39.06 5.87
N SER A 363 0.32 39.34 6.88
CA SER A 363 0.39 40.65 7.54
C SER A 363 0.95 41.73 6.63
N GLU A 364 2.00 41.42 5.88
CA GLU A 364 2.53 42.28 4.81
C GLU A 364 1.48 42.52 3.72
N THR A 365 0.77 41.47 3.30
CA THR A 365 -0.17 41.53 2.17
C THR A 365 -1.45 42.30 2.51
N PHE A 366 -2.05 42.06 3.67
CA PHE A 366 -3.29 42.71 4.10
C PHE A 366 -3.06 43.97 4.94
N GLY A 367 -1.83 44.20 5.41
CA GLY A 367 -1.43 45.40 6.14
C GLY A 367 -1.94 45.43 7.59
N PHE A 368 -1.85 44.31 8.31
CA PHE A 368 -2.25 44.23 9.73
C PHE A 368 -1.09 43.86 10.65
N GLN A 369 -1.16 44.28 11.91
CA GLN A 369 -0.24 43.88 12.97
C GLN A 369 -1.04 43.55 14.23
N THR A 370 -0.55 42.61 15.02
CA THR A 370 -1.18 42.24 16.30
C THR A 370 -0.24 42.52 17.46
N SER A 371 -0.72 43.19 18.50
CA SER A 371 0.08 43.47 19.71
C SER A 371 -0.70 43.14 20.98
N LEU A 372 0.00 43.02 22.11
CA LEU A 372 -0.65 42.67 23.37
C LEU A 372 -1.65 43.77 23.79
N GLY A 373 -2.84 43.36 24.19
CA GLY A 373 -3.84 44.24 24.79
C GLY A 373 -3.63 44.40 26.29
N ILE A 374 -4.18 45.47 26.86
CA ILE A 374 -4.04 45.81 28.29
C ILE A 374 -5.15 45.13 29.13
N ASP A 375 -6.28 44.78 28.53
CA ASP A 375 -7.40 44.12 29.20
C ASP A 375 -8.00 43.02 28.33
N ARG A 376 -8.65 42.08 29.00
CA ARG A 376 -9.31 40.90 28.49
C ARG A 376 -10.77 41.13 28.13
N ALA A 377 -11.40 42.20 28.62
CA ALA A 377 -12.77 42.54 28.27
C ALA A 377 -12.85 42.98 26.79
N ILE A 378 -13.68 42.29 26.01
CA ILE A 378 -13.99 42.64 24.63
C ILE A 378 -15.41 43.17 24.55
N ASP A 379 -15.67 44.04 23.59
CA ASP A 379 -17.01 44.49 23.23
C ASP A 379 -17.17 44.41 21.71
N VAL A 380 -18.10 43.58 21.26
CA VAL A 380 -18.42 43.42 19.84
C VAL A 380 -19.57 44.35 19.49
N SER A 381 -19.32 45.27 18.56
CA SER A 381 -20.29 46.28 18.15
C SER A 381 -20.86 45.91 16.78
N LEU A 382 -22.16 45.63 16.72
CA LEU A 382 -22.87 45.51 15.46
C LEU A 382 -23.29 46.90 15.00
N THR A 383 -22.60 47.45 14.01
CA THR A 383 -23.02 48.68 13.33
C THR A 383 -23.49 48.30 11.93
N PRO A 384 -24.73 48.62 11.49
CA PRO A 384 -25.20 48.22 10.17
C PRO A 384 -24.22 48.63 9.05
N LEU A 385 -23.87 47.70 8.16
CA LEU A 385 -23.13 47.96 6.91
C LEU A 385 -24.03 48.73 5.93
N SER A 386 -24.23 50.02 6.17
CA SER A 386 -24.80 50.90 5.16
C SER A 386 -24.17 52.28 5.25
N VAL A 387 -23.58 52.68 4.12
CA VAL A 387 -23.02 54.00 3.79
C VAL A 387 -21.59 54.22 4.30
N ASP A 388 -20.63 53.96 3.41
CA ASP A 388 -19.34 54.65 3.40
C ASP A 388 -19.66 56.15 3.29
N VAL A 389 -19.41 56.91 4.35
CA VAL A 389 -19.34 58.36 4.26
C VAL A 389 -17.91 58.64 3.82
N ASP A 390 -17.74 59.10 2.58
CA ASP A 390 -16.47 59.62 2.12
C ASP A 390 -16.09 60.80 3.04
N ASP A 391 -15.04 60.63 3.85
CA ASP A 391 -14.52 61.62 4.81
C ASP A 391 -13.83 62.83 4.12
N ASP A 392 -13.95 62.98 2.78
CA ASP A 392 -13.24 64.00 1.99
C ASP A 392 -14.09 65.26 1.69
N ASP A 393 -15.33 65.38 2.16
CA ASP A 393 -16.14 66.59 2.00
C ASP A 393 -15.98 67.54 3.20
N GLU A 394 -15.00 68.46 3.13
CA GLU A 394 -14.70 69.49 4.14
C GLU A 394 -15.84 70.53 4.40
N ASP A 395 -17.00 70.41 3.74
CA ASP A 395 -18.11 71.37 3.85
C ASP A 395 -19.40 70.81 4.52
N ALA A 396 -19.36 69.63 5.13
CA ALA A 396 -20.53 69.06 5.83
C ALA A 396 -20.55 69.41 7.33
N ALA A 397 -21.33 70.41 7.74
CA ALA A 397 -21.86 70.54 9.11
C ALA A 397 -23.37 70.85 9.02
N PRO A 398 -24.27 70.43 9.96
CA PRO A 398 -24.15 69.63 11.17
C PRO A 398 -25.00 68.33 11.09
N LEU A 399 -24.92 67.61 9.95
CA LEU A 399 -25.67 66.36 9.74
C LEU A 399 -25.10 65.20 10.59
N ASP A 400 -23.81 65.28 10.96
CA ASP A 400 -23.05 64.22 11.63
C ASP A 400 -23.52 63.92 13.05
N ALA A 401 -23.94 64.93 13.82
CA ALA A 401 -24.32 64.69 15.22
C ALA A 401 -25.67 63.99 15.38
N ARG A 402 -26.58 64.09 14.40
CA ARG A 402 -27.86 63.36 14.36
C ARG A 402 -27.69 61.98 13.75
N LEU A 403 -26.90 61.87 12.69
CA LEU A 403 -26.58 60.59 12.06
C LEU A 403 -25.76 59.72 13.02
N ALA A 404 -24.71 60.25 13.66
CA ALA A 404 -23.94 59.54 14.70
C ALA A 404 -24.79 59.16 15.92
N ARG A 405 -25.81 59.97 16.29
CA ARG A 405 -26.78 59.60 17.34
C ARG A 405 -27.76 58.53 16.90
N ALA A 406 -28.17 58.51 15.64
CA ALA A 406 -29.00 57.45 15.07
C ALA A 406 -28.22 56.13 14.93
N TYR A 407 -26.97 56.20 14.44
CA TYR A 407 -26.03 55.08 14.40
C TYR A 407 -25.76 54.52 15.80
N ALA A 408 -25.40 55.37 16.78
CA ALA A 408 -25.18 54.94 18.15
C ALA A 408 -26.43 54.38 18.84
N ALA A 409 -27.64 54.77 18.41
CA ALA A 409 -28.89 54.22 18.92
C ALA A 409 -29.23 52.83 18.36
N GLU A 410 -28.63 52.44 17.24
CA GLU A 410 -28.85 51.15 16.56
C GLU A 410 -27.68 50.16 16.77
N THR A 411 -26.51 50.65 17.20
CA THR A 411 -25.36 49.81 17.56
C THR A 411 -25.70 48.89 18.73
N ARG A 412 -25.63 47.58 18.48
CA ARG A 412 -25.79 46.56 19.53
C ARG A 412 -24.42 46.12 20.03
N HIS A 413 -24.26 46.19 21.35
CA HIS A 413 -23.03 45.82 22.04
C HIS A 413 -23.16 44.43 22.66
N PHE A 414 -22.19 43.57 22.39
CA PHE A 414 -22.09 42.23 22.93
C PHE A 414 -20.78 42.11 23.72
N PRO A 415 -20.83 42.27 25.05
CA PRO A 415 -19.65 42.16 25.87
C PRO A 415 -19.18 40.71 25.89
N GLY A 416 -17.87 40.54 26.06
CA GLY A 416 -17.22 39.25 26.20
C GLY A 416 -15.89 39.39 26.92
N LYS A 417 -15.17 38.28 27.04
CA LYS A 417 -13.86 38.24 27.69
C LYS A 417 -12.98 37.14 27.11
N VAL A 418 -11.74 37.50 26.79
CA VAL A 418 -10.72 36.60 26.25
C VAL A 418 -9.69 36.23 27.30
N ALA A 419 -8.96 35.12 27.11
CA ALA A 419 -7.88 34.72 28.02
C ALA A 419 -6.60 35.52 27.75
N ARG A 420 -6.32 35.74 26.47
CA ARG A 420 -5.15 36.43 25.92
C ARG A 420 -5.64 37.67 25.18
N PRO A 421 -5.42 38.87 25.73
CA PRO A 421 -5.83 40.09 25.07
C PRO A 421 -4.82 40.48 23.99
N ARG A 422 -5.29 40.65 22.76
CA ARG A 422 -4.48 41.23 21.66
C ARG A 422 -5.30 42.21 20.86
N ILE A 423 -4.70 43.33 20.53
CA ILE A 423 -5.29 44.35 19.67
C ILE A 423 -4.73 44.21 18.24
N VAL A 424 -5.55 44.60 17.28
CA VAL A 424 -5.27 44.56 15.84
C VAL A 424 -5.10 45.99 15.34
N ARG A 425 -3.97 46.27 14.69
CA ARG A 425 -3.77 47.52 13.95
C ARG A 425 -3.80 47.20 12.47
N MET A 426 -4.77 47.75 11.75
CA MET A 426 -4.90 47.56 10.30
C MET A 426 -5.31 48.89 9.67
N SER A 427 -4.53 49.36 8.69
CA SER A 427 -4.77 50.67 8.05
C SER A 427 -5.96 50.61 7.09
N GLY A 428 -6.83 51.63 7.14
CA GLY A 428 -8.05 51.69 6.34
C GLY A 428 -9.06 50.57 6.70
N ALA A 429 -8.99 50.08 7.94
CA ALA A 429 -9.88 49.04 8.44
C ALA A 429 -10.93 49.62 9.37
N ARG A 430 -12.13 49.05 9.29
CA ARG A 430 -13.21 49.31 10.24
C ARG A 430 -13.07 48.38 11.44
N SER A 431 -13.19 48.93 12.65
CA SER A 431 -13.26 48.13 13.88
C SER A 431 -14.62 47.44 14.00
N LEU A 432 -14.62 46.12 14.23
CA LEU A 432 -15.82 45.31 14.49
C LEU A 432 -15.98 44.96 15.99
N ALA A 433 -14.87 44.92 16.72
CA ALA A 433 -14.85 44.66 18.14
C ALA A 433 -13.69 45.40 18.77
N THR A 434 -13.82 45.81 20.03
CA THR A 434 -12.77 46.57 20.73
C THR A 434 -12.40 45.98 22.08
N ILE A 435 -11.18 46.26 22.53
CA ILE A 435 -10.68 46.10 23.90
C ILE A 435 -10.28 47.50 24.36
N HIS A 436 -10.97 48.05 25.35
CA HIS A 436 -10.72 49.44 25.82
C HIS A 436 -10.66 50.48 24.70
N GLY A 437 -11.54 50.37 23.71
CA GLY A 437 -11.59 51.27 22.57
C GLY A 437 -10.53 51.02 21.49
N GLU A 438 -9.55 50.14 21.72
CA GLU A 438 -8.61 49.68 20.69
C GLU A 438 -9.20 48.50 19.91
N PRO A 439 -8.99 48.38 18.59
CA PRO A 439 -9.59 47.31 17.80
C PRO A 439 -9.08 45.92 18.25
N TYR A 440 -10.00 45.03 18.59
CA TYR A 440 -9.77 43.59 18.80
C TYR A 440 -10.04 42.78 17.53
N ALA A 441 -11.07 43.17 16.79
CA ALA A 441 -11.36 42.63 15.46
C ALA A 441 -11.52 43.79 14.48
N ALA A 442 -10.87 43.70 13.33
CA ALA A 442 -10.91 44.73 12.31
C ALA A 442 -11.17 44.11 10.93
N ALA A 443 -12.01 44.75 10.12
CA ALA A 443 -12.37 44.33 8.77
C ALA A 443 -11.90 45.36 7.74
N LYS A 444 -11.40 44.86 6.61
CA LYS A 444 -10.97 45.68 5.48
C LYS A 444 -11.34 45.00 4.17
N THR A 445 -11.76 45.81 3.22
CA THR A 445 -12.00 45.36 1.84
C THR A 445 -10.66 45.13 1.16
N TYR A 446 -10.51 43.98 0.49
CA TYR A 446 -9.30 43.62 -0.25
C TYR A 446 -9.68 42.99 -1.59
N GLY A 447 -9.31 43.64 -2.70
CA GLY A 447 -9.85 43.30 -4.01
C GLY A 447 -11.37 43.41 -4.01
N LYS A 448 -12.07 42.33 -4.38
CA LYS A 448 -13.53 42.24 -4.34
C LYS A 448 -14.09 41.66 -3.03
N GLY A 449 -13.22 41.18 -2.14
CA GLY A 449 -13.61 40.49 -0.91
C GLY A 449 -13.32 41.27 0.36
N THR A 450 -13.42 40.58 1.49
CA THR A 450 -13.24 41.16 2.82
C THR A 450 -12.30 40.28 3.64
N VAL A 451 -11.28 40.90 4.23
CA VAL A 451 -10.43 40.27 5.24
C VAL A 451 -10.80 40.81 6.62
N VAL A 452 -11.01 39.91 7.57
CA VAL A 452 -11.25 40.23 8.97
C VAL A 452 -10.16 39.60 9.80
N VAL A 453 -9.52 40.41 10.63
CA VAL A 453 -8.46 39.94 11.53
C VAL A 453 -8.97 40.08 12.95
N VAL A 454 -8.91 38.98 13.70
CA VAL A 454 -9.30 38.88 15.12
C VAL A 454 -8.04 38.61 15.93
N GLY A 455 -7.80 39.43 16.95
CA GLY A 455 -6.52 39.45 17.66
C GLY A 455 -6.09 38.12 18.28
N THR A 456 -7.04 37.25 18.65
CA THR A 456 -6.78 35.92 19.22
C THR A 456 -7.76 34.86 18.72
N ASP A 457 -7.38 33.58 18.79
CA ASP A 457 -8.24 32.41 18.56
C ASP A 457 -9.07 32.03 19.80
N ASP A 458 -9.01 32.80 20.88
CA ASP A 458 -9.71 32.49 22.14
C ASP A 458 -11.21 32.27 21.93
N LEU A 459 -11.86 33.09 21.09
CA LEU A 459 -13.29 32.94 20.78
C LEU A 459 -13.62 31.67 19.98
N LEU A 460 -12.63 30.93 19.47
CA LEU A 460 -12.83 29.60 18.87
C LEU A 460 -12.74 28.48 19.92
N SER A 461 -12.16 28.74 21.08
CA SER A 461 -11.89 27.71 22.09
C SER A 461 -13.13 27.32 22.92
N ASN A 462 -13.26 26.03 23.21
CA ASN A 462 -14.39 25.46 23.95
C ASN A 462 -14.60 26.15 25.31
N VAL A 463 -13.53 26.37 26.08
CA VAL A 463 -13.65 26.91 27.43
C VAL A 463 -13.96 28.41 27.47
N VAL A 464 -13.43 29.19 26.52
CA VAL A 464 -13.77 30.61 26.42
C VAL A 464 -15.21 30.76 25.96
N LEU A 465 -15.67 29.95 25.00
CA LEU A 465 -17.06 29.93 24.55
C LEU A 465 -18.05 29.35 25.56
N ALA A 466 -17.57 28.62 26.56
CA ALA A 466 -18.43 28.15 27.65
C ALA A 466 -19.00 29.31 28.49
N ARG A 467 -18.43 30.53 28.36
CA ARG A 467 -19.04 31.78 28.82
C ARG A 467 -20.18 32.19 27.89
N PRO A 468 -21.41 32.38 28.39
CA PRO A 468 -22.55 32.73 27.55
C PRO A 468 -22.35 34.04 26.76
N GLU A 469 -21.70 35.03 27.37
CA GLU A 469 -21.32 36.32 26.76
C GLU A 469 -20.46 36.14 25.50
N ASN A 470 -19.46 35.24 25.55
CA ASN A 470 -18.54 35.01 24.43
C ASN A 470 -19.22 34.32 23.25
N ALA A 471 -20.20 33.44 23.52
CA ALA A 471 -21.01 32.83 22.48
C ALA A 471 -21.85 33.89 21.74
N ALA A 472 -22.43 34.85 22.47
CA ALA A 472 -23.15 35.97 21.86
C ALA A 472 -22.21 36.86 21.04
N ALA A 473 -21.02 37.18 21.57
CA ALA A 473 -20.01 37.98 20.90
C ALA A 473 -19.55 37.37 19.56
N ILE A 474 -19.19 36.07 19.52
CA ILE A 474 -18.76 35.45 18.26
C ILE A 474 -19.91 35.28 17.26
N VAL A 475 -21.13 34.98 17.72
CA VAL A 475 -22.30 34.88 16.83
C VAL A 475 -22.66 36.25 16.26
N ALA A 476 -22.53 37.32 17.05
CA ALA A 476 -22.66 38.69 16.55
C ALA A 476 -21.62 38.98 15.47
N LEU A 477 -20.33 38.69 15.74
CA LEU A 477 -19.28 38.88 14.75
C LEU A 477 -19.58 38.13 13.44
N LEU A 478 -19.99 36.87 13.50
CA LEU A 478 -20.33 36.07 12.32
C LEU A 478 -21.62 36.52 11.62
N ALA A 479 -22.59 37.05 12.36
CA ALA A 479 -23.82 37.64 11.81
C ALA A 479 -23.50 38.87 10.96
N GLU A 480 -22.64 39.76 11.46
CA GLU A 480 -22.16 40.93 10.72
C GLU A 480 -21.48 40.52 9.40
N LEU A 481 -20.61 39.53 9.45
CA LEU A 481 -19.90 39.02 8.26
C LEU A 481 -20.84 38.34 7.25
N SER A 482 -21.92 37.75 7.74
CA SER A 482 -22.95 37.15 6.87
C SER A 482 -23.80 38.22 6.19
N ALA A 483 -23.92 39.40 6.81
CA ALA A 483 -24.67 40.55 6.29
C ALA A 483 -23.87 41.40 5.29
N VAL A 484 -22.55 41.23 5.19
CA VAL A 484 -21.71 41.96 4.21
C VAL A 484 -22.24 41.69 2.79
N PRO A 485 -22.67 42.72 2.02
CA PRO A 485 -23.13 42.53 0.65
C PRO A 485 -21.99 42.03 -0.24
N ALA A 486 -22.25 40.97 -1.03
CA ALA A 486 -21.32 40.55 -2.07
C ALA A 486 -21.45 41.54 -3.24
N LEU A 487 -20.43 42.37 -3.44
CA LEU A 487 -20.20 43.25 -4.59
C LEU A 487 -21.06 44.55 -4.67
N PRO A 488 -20.44 45.71 -4.97
CA PRO A 488 -21.16 46.86 -5.49
C PRO A 488 -21.45 46.64 -6.99
N GLY A 489 -22.73 46.53 -7.37
CA GLY A 489 -23.12 46.52 -8.78
C GLY A 489 -24.35 45.70 -9.18
N GLU A 490 -24.86 44.82 -8.32
CA GLU A 490 -26.10 44.09 -8.64
C GLU A 490 -27.16 44.28 -7.56
N ALA A 491 -28.07 45.20 -7.84
CA ALA A 491 -29.42 45.18 -7.32
C ALA A 491 -30.11 43.87 -7.76
N ASN A 492 -29.86 42.78 -7.05
CA ASN A 492 -30.62 41.56 -7.18
C ASN A 492 -31.12 41.14 -5.79
N GLU A 493 -32.31 41.65 -5.46
CA GLU A 493 -33.16 41.33 -4.30
C GLU A 493 -33.39 39.82 -4.08
N ARG A 494 -32.88 38.94 -4.94
CA ARG A 494 -32.99 37.46 -4.84
C ARG A 494 -31.74 36.74 -4.33
N ARG A 495 -30.54 37.34 -4.35
CA ARG A 495 -29.30 36.67 -3.86
C ARG A 495 -29.08 36.81 -2.35
N SER A 496 -29.70 37.80 -1.70
CA SER A 496 -29.56 38.09 -0.27
C SER A 496 -30.18 37.03 0.67
N ALA A 497 -30.92 36.05 0.14
CA ALA A 497 -31.68 35.08 0.95
C ALA A 497 -30.98 33.73 1.22
N LEU A 498 -29.82 33.45 0.63
CA LEU A 498 -29.03 32.25 0.97
C LEU A 498 -27.87 32.66 1.89
N ALA A 499 -27.93 32.24 3.16
CA ALA A 499 -26.81 32.49 4.06
C ALA A 499 -25.53 31.84 3.54
N ARG A 500 -24.42 32.56 3.67
CA ARG A 500 -23.10 32.10 3.25
C ARG A 500 -22.70 30.89 4.09
N PRO A 501 -22.23 29.79 3.47
CA PRO A 501 -21.73 28.67 4.23
C PRO A 501 -20.46 29.08 4.99
N ILE A 502 -20.38 28.76 6.28
CA ILE A 502 -19.22 29.02 7.11
C ILE A 502 -18.33 27.77 7.12
N ARG A 503 -17.06 27.96 6.77
CA ARG A 503 -16.04 26.92 6.74
C ARG A 503 -14.91 27.25 7.72
N ILE A 504 -14.44 26.25 8.45
CA ILE A 504 -13.28 26.39 9.34
C ILE A 504 -12.13 25.53 8.84
N ALA A 505 -10.95 26.12 8.73
CA ALA A 505 -9.71 25.41 8.45
C ALA A 505 -9.26 24.63 9.68
N ARG A 506 -8.86 23.39 9.48
CA ARG A 506 -8.24 22.54 10.50
C ARG A 506 -6.72 22.62 10.41
N PRO A 507 -5.99 22.19 11.46
CA PRO A 507 -4.53 22.17 11.45
C PRO A 507 -3.94 21.49 10.20
N GLU A 508 -4.57 20.40 9.72
CA GLU A 508 -4.15 19.67 8.53
C GLU A 508 -4.38 20.41 7.19
N ASP A 509 -5.27 21.39 7.15
CA ASP A 509 -5.66 22.07 5.91
C ASP A 509 -4.61 23.09 5.45
N GLY A 510 -3.73 23.55 6.34
CA GLY A 510 -2.63 24.48 6.02
C GLY A 510 -1.51 23.86 5.19
N ALA A 511 -1.40 22.54 5.20
CA ALA A 511 -0.44 21.81 4.37
C ALA A 511 -0.98 21.64 2.94
N SER A 512 -0.16 21.93 1.94
CA SER A 512 -0.49 21.65 0.54
C SER A 512 -0.66 20.15 0.36
N PRO A 513 -1.53 19.67 -0.54
CA PRO A 513 -1.63 18.24 -0.80
C PRO A 513 -0.31 17.74 -1.40
N PRO A 514 0.11 16.50 -1.07
CA PRO A 514 1.32 15.94 -1.65
C PRO A 514 1.14 15.83 -3.18
N SER A 515 2.05 16.44 -3.93
CA SER A 515 2.07 16.42 -5.39
C SER A 515 2.29 15.01 -5.96
N ASN A 516 2.81 14.07 -5.16
CA ASN A 516 3.05 12.70 -5.55
C ASN A 516 3.12 11.78 -4.29
N PRO A 517 2.97 10.46 -4.43
CA PRO A 517 3.01 9.53 -3.29
C PRO A 517 4.32 9.59 -2.47
N PHE A 518 5.44 10.00 -3.08
CA PHE A 518 6.71 10.12 -2.38
C PHE A 518 6.74 11.35 -1.45
N SER A 519 6.14 12.47 -1.86
CA SER A 519 6.02 13.65 -0.99
C SER A 519 5.06 13.40 0.17
N ALA A 520 4.04 12.54 0.00
CA ALA A 520 3.19 12.08 1.09
C ALA A 520 3.98 11.28 2.15
N LEU A 521 4.79 10.30 1.71
CA LEU A 521 5.65 9.50 2.59
C LEU A 521 6.74 10.34 3.25
N ALA A 522 7.29 11.32 2.54
CA ALA A 522 8.28 12.23 3.08
C ALA A 522 7.70 13.11 4.20
N ARG A 523 6.51 13.68 3.98
CA ARG A 523 5.78 14.47 4.99
C ARG A 523 5.38 13.65 6.21
N ALA A 524 5.09 12.36 6.03
CA ALA A 524 4.84 11.43 7.15
C ALA A 524 6.11 11.11 7.97
N GLY A 525 7.27 11.73 7.66
CA GLY A 525 8.55 11.44 8.31
C GLY A 525 9.16 10.09 7.89
N LEU A 526 8.54 9.39 6.93
CA LEU A 526 8.92 8.06 6.49
C LEU A 526 9.91 8.08 5.32
N ALA A 527 10.33 9.25 4.82
CA ALA A 527 11.32 9.34 3.74
C ALA A 527 12.59 8.54 4.02
N ARG A 528 13.13 8.63 5.24
CA ARG A 528 14.31 7.85 5.64
C ARG A 528 14.01 6.35 5.67
N GLY A 529 12.84 5.97 6.19
CA GLY A 529 12.39 4.57 6.22
C GLY A 529 12.25 3.97 4.82
N MET A 530 11.68 4.72 3.88
CA MET A 530 11.57 4.33 2.47
C MET A 530 12.95 4.14 1.83
N TRP A 531 13.92 5.00 2.17
CA TRP A 531 15.29 4.85 1.67
C TRP A 531 15.99 3.62 2.22
N HIS A 532 15.83 3.34 3.52
CA HIS A 532 16.30 2.09 4.10
C HIS A 532 15.62 0.86 3.45
N ALA A 533 14.31 0.92 3.20
CA ALA A 533 13.58 -0.17 2.56
C ALA A 533 14.03 -0.41 1.11
N LEU A 534 14.32 0.66 0.36
CA LEU A 534 14.78 0.56 -1.01
C LEU A 534 16.21 0.03 -1.09
N VAL A 535 17.11 0.50 -0.22
CA VAL A 535 18.46 -0.06 -0.08
C VAL A 535 18.40 -1.52 0.35
N ALA A 536 17.58 -1.87 1.33
CA ALA A 536 17.40 -3.25 1.77
C ALA A 536 16.85 -4.14 0.64
N SER A 537 15.89 -3.65 -0.14
CA SER A 537 15.33 -4.35 -1.30
C SER A 537 16.38 -4.54 -2.39
N LEU A 538 17.19 -3.51 -2.67
CA LEU A 538 18.29 -3.60 -3.62
C LEU A 538 19.34 -4.62 -3.16
N VAL A 539 19.70 -4.59 -1.88
CA VAL A 539 20.63 -5.56 -1.29
C VAL A 539 20.07 -6.97 -1.32
N LEU A 540 18.79 -7.16 -1.00
CA LEU A 540 18.12 -8.45 -1.09
C LEU A 540 18.05 -8.94 -2.54
N PHE A 541 17.74 -8.06 -3.49
CA PHE A 541 17.71 -8.37 -4.91
C PHE A 541 19.10 -8.77 -5.41
N LEU A 542 20.15 -8.05 -5.03
CA LEU A 542 21.53 -8.39 -5.42
C LEU A 542 22.03 -9.66 -4.72
N ALA A 543 21.71 -9.87 -3.45
CA ALA A 543 22.16 -11.02 -2.68
C ALA A 543 21.41 -12.32 -3.05
N TYR A 544 20.11 -12.22 -3.27
CA TYR A 544 19.23 -13.36 -3.53
C TYR A 544 18.93 -13.55 -5.01
N GLY A 545 18.68 -12.47 -5.76
CA GLY A 545 18.39 -12.51 -7.19
C GLY A 545 19.59 -13.01 -8.01
N ILE A 546 20.80 -12.53 -7.73
CA ILE A 546 22.02 -13.02 -8.43
C ILE A 546 22.31 -14.49 -8.07
N ARG A 547 22.00 -14.91 -6.84
CA ARG A 547 22.21 -16.29 -6.39
C ARG A 547 21.18 -17.26 -6.95
N SER A 548 19.96 -16.80 -7.20
CA SER A 548 18.85 -17.59 -7.76
C SER A 548 18.88 -17.61 -9.29
N ALA A 549 19.42 -16.57 -9.93
CA ALA A 549 19.61 -16.49 -11.37
C ALA A 549 20.86 -17.23 -11.87
N ARG A 550 21.77 -17.65 -10.97
CA ARG A 550 22.94 -18.45 -11.36
C ARG A 550 22.58 -19.93 -11.35
N PRO A 551 22.70 -20.64 -12.49
CA PRO A 551 22.56 -22.09 -12.50
C PRO A 551 23.57 -22.67 -11.52
N ARG A 552 23.10 -23.48 -10.57
CA ARG A 552 24.01 -24.28 -9.73
C ARG A 552 24.78 -25.19 -10.69
N PRO A 553 26.13 -25.19 -10.66
CA PRO A 553 26.88 -26.15 -11.46
C PRO A 553 26.47 -27.55 -11.02
N GLU A 554 25.97 -28.34 -11.96
CA GLU A 554 25.56 -29.71 -11.71
C GLU A 554 26.76 -30.50 -11.17
N PRO A 555 26.63 -31.25 -10.06
CA PRO A 555 27.61 -32.26 -9.75
C PRO A 555 27.64 -33.26 -10.91
N ALA A 556 28.84 -33.57 -11.40
CA ALA A 556 29.02 -34.47 -12.54
C ALA A 556 28.18 -35.75 -12.35
N PRO A 557 27.44 -36.20 -13.38
CA PRO A 557 26.58 -37.36 -13.27
C PRO A 557 27.40 -38.55 -12.79
N SER A 558 27.12 -39.03 -11.58
CA SER A 558 27.79 -40.23 -11.07
C SER A 558 27.36 -41.41 -11.93
N ARG A 559 28.31 -42.22 -12.41
CA ARG A 559 28.05 -43.41 -13.23
C ARG A 559 26.97 -44.35 -12.62
N ARG A 560 26.81 -44.30 -11.29
CA ARG A 560 25.80 -45.06 -10.53
C ARG A 560 24.35 -44.73 -10.91
N ALA A 561 24.03 -43.45 -11.13
CA ALA A 561 22.65 -43.02 -11.43
C ALA A 561 22.17 -43.52 -12.80
N PHE A 562 23.07 -43.60 -13.79
CA PHE A 562 22.74 -44.15 -15.10
C PHE A 562 22.51 -45.67 -15.05
N THR A 563 23.35 -46.41 -14.33
CA THR A 563 23.16 -47.85 -14.15
C THR A 563 21.85 -48.15 -13.42
N GLU A 564 21.55 -47.42 -12.35
CA GLU A 564 20.27 -47.55 -11.62
C GLU A 564 19.05 -47.23 -12.50
N HIS A 565 19.16 -46.21 -13.38
CA HIS A 565 18.10 -45.89 -14.34
C HIS A 565 17.87 -47.02 -15.35
N VAL A 566 18.96 -47.54 -15.95
CA VAL A 566 18.88 -48.65 -16.91
C VAL A 566 18.32 -49.92 -16.25
N GLU A 567 18.72 -50.22 -15.01
CA GLU A 567 18.20 -51.34 -14.23
C GLU A 567 16.71 -51.17 -13.88
N ALA A 568 16.29 -49.96 -13.49
CA ALA A 568 14.90 -49.66 -13.18
C ALA A 568 13.99 -49.77 -14.42
N VAL A 569 14.43 -49.23 -15.56
CA VAL A 569 13.72 -49.35 -16.85
C VAL A 569 13.66 -50.82 -17.29
N GLY A 570 14.76 -51.56 -17.16
CA GLY A 570 14.80 -53.01 -17.46
C GLY A 570 13.86 -53.82 -16.56
N ALA A 571 13.84 -53.54 -15.25
CA ALA A 571 12.93 -54.18 -14.29
C ALA A 571 11.46 -53.83 -14.56
N PHE A 572 11.19 -52.67 -15.14
CA PHE A 572 9.86 -52.26 -15.56
C PHE A 572 9.40 -53.04 -16.79
N TYR A 573 10.24 -53.14 -17.83
CA TYR A 573 9.94 -53.97 -19.01
C TYR A 573 9.78 -55.45 -18.67
N ALA A 574 10.51 -55.97 -17.67
CA ALA A 574 10.37 -57.34 -17.20
C ALA A 574 9.00 -57.62 -16.54
N ARG A 575 8.33 -56.59 -16.00
CA ARG A 575 6.99 -56.70 -15.38
C ARG A 575 5.86 -56.37 -16.36
N ALA A 576 6.15 -55.69 -17.46
CA ALA A 576 5.16 -55.29 -18.44
C ALA A 576 4.83 -56.45 -19.40
N PRO A 577 3.55 -56.69 -19.74
CA PRO A 577 3.12 -57.78 -20.63
C PRO A 577 3.39 -57.49 -22.12
N LYS A 578 4.47 -56.77 -22.46
CA LYS A 578 4.83 -56.41 -23.85
C LYS A 578 6.28 -56.77 -24.26
N PRO A 579 6.69 -58.06 -24.17
CA PRO A 579 8.02 -58.50 -24.65
C PRO A 579 8.36 -58.10 -26.09
N PRO A 580 7.42 -58.10 -27.06
CA PRO A 580 7.70 -57.69 -28.44
C PRO A 580 8.13 -56.23 -28.58
N HIS A 581 7.60 -55.33 -27.74
CA HIS A 581 8.01 -53.93 -27.72
C HIS A 581 9.47 -53.76 -27.28
N ALA A 582 9.89 -54.49 -26.24
CA ALA A 582 11.27 -54.45 -25.76
C ALA A 582 12.25 -55.00 -26.82
N LEU A 583 11.90 -56.10 -27.48
CA LEU A 583 12.72 -56.68 -28.56
C LEU A 583 12.83 -55.73 -29.76
N ALA A 584 11.71 -55.12 -30.19
CA ALA A 584 11.69 -54.18 -31.32
C ALA A 584 12.48 -52.89 -31.05
N ALA A 585 12.40 -52.36 -29.83
CA ALA A 585 13.18 -51.18 -29.44
C ALA A 585 14.69 -51.51 -29.37
N PHE A 586 15.03 -52.67 -28.79
CA PHE A 586 16.41 -53.09 -28.65
C PHE A 586 17.07 -53.46 -29.99
N SER A 587 16.33 -54.10 -30.91
CA SER A 587 16.87 -54.45 -32.23
C SER A 587 17.22 -53.22 -33.06
N ARG A 588 16.40 -52.17 -33.03
CA ARG A 588 16.71 -50.87 -33.65
C ARG A 588 17.97 -50.23 -33.06
N TYR A 589 18.11 -50.26 -31.74
CA TYR A 589 19.31 -49.76 -31.07
C TYR A 589 20.57 -50.53 -31.53
N CYS A 590 20.49 -51.87 -31.57
CA CYS A 590 21.59 -52.71 -32.05
C CYS A 590 21.95 -52.41 -33.52
N GLU A 591 20.96 -52.19 -34.38
CA GLU A 591 21.17 -51.80 -35.78
C GLU A 591 21.92 -50.47 -35.89
N GLU A 592 21.49 -49.45 -35.14
CA GLU A 592 22.13 -48.13 -35.11
C GLU A 592 23.58 -48.22 -34.62
N LYS A 593 23.85 -49.08 -33.62
CA LYS A 593 25.20 -49.27 -33.06
C LYS A 593 26.13 -50.10 -33.94
N LEU A 594 25.61 -51.06 -34.70
CA LEU A 594 26.41 -51.86 -35.62
C LEU A 594 26.71 -51.15 -36.94
N ARG A 595 25.81 -50.24 -37.38
CA ARG A 595 25.98 -49.48 -38.63
C ARG A 595 27.37 -48.83 -38.81
N PRO A 596 27.95 -48.14 -37.81
CA PRO A 596 29.31 -47.58 -37.93
C PRO A 596 30.44 -48.62 -37.86
N ALA A 597 30.21 -49.81 -37.30
CA ALA A 597 31.21 -50.87 -37.16
C ALA A 597 31.31 -51.78 -38.41
N LEU A 598 30.33 -51.71 -39.32
CA LEU A 598 30.34 -52.49 -40.55
C LEU A 598 31.41 -51.97 -41.53
N PRO A 599 32.17 -52.87 -42.19
CA PRO A 599 33.08 -52.49 -43.26
C PRO A 599 32.35 -51.74 -44.38
N ARG A 600 32.97 -50.68 -44.93
CA ARG A 600 32.39 -49.91 -46.03
C ARG A 600 32.07 -50.83 -47.21
N GLY A 601 30.81 -50.86 -47.64
CA GLY A 601 30.31 -51.71 -48.73
C GLY A 601 29.82 -53.10 -48.32
N SER A 602 29.90 -53.46 -47.03
CA SER A 602 29.31 -54.70 -46.52
C SER A 602 27.86 -54.46 -46.07
N HIS A 603 26.93 -55.29 -46.58
CA HIS A 603 25.51 -55.27 -46.21
C HIS A 603 25.09 -56.55 -45.46
N ASP A 604 25.98 -57.54 -45.34
CA ASP A 604 25.70 -58.81 -44.68
C ASP A 604 26.08 -58.76 -43.20
N VAL A 605 25.15 -58.24 -42.38
CA VAL A 605 25.32 -58.14 -40.92
C VAL A 605 25.51 -59.50 -40.26
N PRO A 606 24.75 -60.56 -40.60
CA PRO A 606 24.98 -61.91 -40.07
C PRO A 606 26.40 -62.44 -40.32
N ALA A 607 26.96 -62.26 -41.52
CA ALA A 607 28.33 -62.68 -41.82
C ALA A 607 29.36 -61.88 -41.01
N PHE A 608 29.14 -60.57 -40.84
CA PHE A 608 29.98 -59.73 -39.99
C PHE A 608 29.96 -60.17 -38.52
N LEU A 609 28.77 -60.44 -37.98
CA LEU A 609 28.61 -60.93 -36.61
C LEU A 609 29.26 -62.31 -36.43
N ALA A 610 29.09 -63.23 -37.38
CA ALA A 610 29.72 -64.55 -37.35
C ALA A 610 31.25 -64.46 -37.34
N ALA A 611 31.83 -63.64 -38.21
CA ALA A 611 33.28 -63.43 -38.28
C ALA A 611 33.87 -62.89 -36.96
N ARG A 612 33.14 -62.04 -36.24
CA ARG A 612 33.60 -61.42 -34.99
C ARG A 612 33.33 -62.27 -33.73
N THR A 613 32.34 -63.15 -33.78
CA THR A 613 31.89 -63.93 -32.61
C THR A 613 32.33 -65.39 -32.64
N GLY A 614 32.83 -65.88 -33.79
CA GLY A 614 33.17 -67.29 -33.99
C GLY A 614 31.96 -68.22 -34.10
N ARG A 615 30.74 -67.66 -34.17
CA ARG A 615 29.49 -68.42 -34.40
C ARG A 615 29.28 -68.67 -35.89
N THR A 616 28.43 -69.64 -36.22
CA THR A 616 28.04 -69.91 -37.61
C THR A 616 27.21 -68.76 -38.18
N VAL A 617 27.32 -68.53 -39.48
CA VAL A 617 26.58 -67.48 -40.18
C VAL A 617 25.07 -67.71 -40.07
N GLU A 618 24.64 -68.97 -40.13
CA GLU A 618 23.24 -69.39 -40.00
C GLU A 618 22.66 -69.02 -38.64
N SER A 619 23.41 -69.26 -37.55
CA SER A 619 22.96 -68.93 -36.19
C SER A 619 22.86 -67.42 -35.98
N CYS A 620 23.83 -66.65 -36.49
CA CYS A 620 23.77 -65.20 -36.43
C CYS A 620 22.60 -64.64 -37.26
N ARG A 621 22.33 -65.23 -38.43
CA ARG A 621 21.24 -64.83 -39.32
C ARG A 621 19.88 -65.05 -38.67
N GLU A 622 19.66 -66.22 -38.07
CA GLU A 622 18.40 -66.55 -37.39
C GLU A 622 18.07 -65.56 -36.27
N VAL A 623 19.04 -65.27 -35.40
CA VAL A 623 18.85 -64.32 -34.28
C VAL A 623 18.62 -62.90 -34.80
N TRP A 624 19.38 -62.47 -35.81
CA TRP A 624 19.29 -61.12 -36.38
C TRP A 624 17.95 -60.87 -37.08
N GLU A 625 17.50 -61.79 -37.93
CA GLU A 625 16.23 -61.70 -38.64
C GLU A 625 15.04 -61.79 -37.69
N ARG A 626 15.09 -62.67 -36.68
CA ARG A 626 14.05 -62.77 -35.65
C ARG A 626 13.93 -61.48 -34.83
N ALA A 627 15.04 -60.80 -34.55
CA ALA A 627 15.05 -59.55 -33.82
C ALA A 627 14.54 -58.36 -34.65
N LEU A 628 14.92 -58.27 -35.93
CA LEU A 628 14.50 -57.18 -36.82
C LEU A 628 13.04 -57.31 -37.30
N SER A 629 12.51 -58.54 -37.35
CA SER A 629 11.12 -58.78 -37.70
C SER A 629 10.13 -58.47 -36.56
N ALA A 630 10.61 -58.26 -35.33
CA ALA A 630 9.74 -57.96 -34.19
C ALA A 630 9.11 -56.56 -34.31
N ARG A 631 7.78 -56.46 -34.21
CA ARG A 631 7.04 -55.20 -34.12
C ARG A 631 6.56 -54.99 -32.69
N SER A 632 6.40 -53.72 -32.31
CA SER A 632 5.95 -53.34 -30.96
C SER A 632 4.51 -53.75 -30.62
N GLU A 633 3.71 -54.09 -31.64
CA GLU A 633 2.29 -54.45 -31.53
C GLU A 633 2.05 -55.95 -31.69
N ASP A 634 3.09 -56.75 -31.92
CA ASP A 634 2.95 -58.19 -32.11
C ASP A 634 2.46 -58.88 -30.82
N SER A 635 1.78 -60.02 -31.00
CA SER A 635 1.50 -60.92 -29.88
C SER A 635 2.79 -61.61 -29.41
N PRO A 636 3.00 -61.79 -28.09
CA PRO A 636 4.20 -62.42 -27.56
C PRO A 636 4.31 -63.88 -28.01
N LYS A 637 5.46 -64.24 -28.57
CA LYS A 637 5.81 -65.59 -29.04
C LYS A 637 6.56 -66.41 -27.98
N GLY A 638 7.01 -65.77 -26.90
CA GLY A 638 7.63 -66.42 -25.74
C GLY A 638 9.15 -66.62 -25.86
N ASP A 639 9.72 -66.36 -27.04
CA ASP A 639 11.16 -66.45 -27.33
C ASP A 639 11.89 -65.10 -27.25
N GLU A 640 11.17 -63.99 -27.03
CA GLU A 640 11.72 -62.62 -27.16
C GLU A 640 12.91 -62.37 -26.24
N LEU A 641 12.85 -62.86 -25.00
CA LEU A 641 13.92 -62.67 -24.03
C LEU A 641 15.17 -63.46 -24.40
N ARG A 642 15.01 -64.65 -24.99
CA ARG A 642 16.13 -65.46 -25.51
C ARG A 642 16.80 -64.73 -26.67
N VAL A 643 16.00 -64.28 -27.64
CA VAL A 643 16.48 -63.53 -28.82
C VAL A 643 17.18 -62.24 -28.39
N LEU A 644 16.64 -61.50 -27.42
CA LEU A 644 17.24 -60.27 -26.92
C LEU A 644 18.62 -60.54 -26.29
N ARG A 645 18.76 -61.60 -25.49
CA ARG A 645 20.03 -62.00 -24.88
C ARG A 645 21.06 -62.43 -25.93
N ASP A 646 20.63 -63.24 -26.89
CA ASP A 646 21.50 -63.72 -27.97
C ASP A 646 21.96 -62.56 -28.86
N LEU A 647 21.05 -61.66 -29.23
CA LEU A 647 21.36 -60.46 -30.00
C LEU A 647 22.35 -59.55 -29.25
N ARG A 648 22.14 -59.33 -27.95
CA ARG A 648 23.07 -58.55 -27.12
C ARG A 648 24.46 -59.18 -27.11
N ALA A 649 24.56 -60.50 -26.92
CA ALA A 649 25.83 -61.20 -26.91
C ALA A 649 26.58 -61.05 -28.23
N LEU A 650 25.87 -61.18 -29.36
CA LEU A 650 26.42 -60.99 -30.70
C LEU A 650 26.96 -59.56 -30.90
N VAL A 651 26.14 -58.56 -30.58
CA VAL A 651 26.47 -57.14 -30.81
C VAL A 651 27.62 -56.67 -29.92
N VAL A 652 27.62 -57.05 -28.64
CA VAL A 652 28.68 -56.66 -27.70
C VAL A 652 30.02 -57.25 -28.11
N ALA A 653 30.06 -58.53 -28.48
CA ALA A 653 31.29 -59.17 -28.94
C ALA A 653 31.79 -58.58 -30.27
N ALA A 654 30.88 -58.24 -31.19
CA ALA A 654 31.24 -57.60 -32.45
C ALA A 654 31.83 -56.20 -32.27
N ILE A 655 31.26 -55.38 -31.37
CA ILE A 655 31.70 -54.01 -31.11
C ILE A 655 32.97 -53.97 -30.24
N ALA A 656 33.11 -54.87 -29.25
CA ALA A 656 34.29 -54.92 -28.39
C ALA A 656 35.58 -55.22 -29.17
N HIS A 657 35.48 -55.92 -30.30
CA HIS A 657 36.60 -56.18 -31.19
C HIS A 657 37.05 -54.97 -32.04
N ASP A 658 36.33 -53.85 -32.01
CA ASP A 658 36.64 -52.62 -32.77
C ASP A 658 37.19 -51.48 -31.89
N ASP A 659 37.51 -51.74 -30.62
CA ASP A 659 38.11 -50.76 -29.72
C ASP A 659 39.54 -50.38 -30.17
N PRO A 660 39.85 -49.10 -30.47
CA PRO A 660 41.14 -48.67 -31.00
C PRO A 660 42.37 -49.05 -30.15
N GLU A 661 42.20 -49.31 -28.85
CA GLU A 661 43.26 -49.83 -27.97
C GLU A 661 43.69 -51.26 -28.35
N THR A 662 42.74 -52.14 -28.70
CA THR A 662 43.04 -53.53 -29.08
C THR A 662 43.66 -53.64 -30.49
N ARG A 663 43.46 -52.63 -31.34
CA ARG A 663 44.04 -52.56 -32.69
C ARG A 663 45.56 -52.31 -32.69
N LYS A 664 46.13 -51.78 -31.60
CA LYS A 664 47.58 -51.53 -31.46
C LYS A 664 48.41 -52.75 -31.06
N MET A 665 47.78 -53.85 -30.61
CA MET A 665 48.50 -55.00 -30.02
C MET A 665 48.65 -56.22 -30.95
N ARG A 666 48.31 -56.14 -32.24
CA ARG A 666 48.57 -57.25 -33.18
C ARG A 666 49.71 -56.92 -34.14
N PRO A 667 50.78 -57.73 -34.21
CA PRO A 667 51.72 -57.67 -35.32
C PRO A 667 51.02 -58.12 -36.60
N SER A 668 51.39 -57.47 -37.71
CA SER A 668 50.89 -57.66 -39.07
C SER A 668 51.06 -59.08 -39.60
#